data_AF-A4VFQ2-F1
#
_entry.id   AF-A4VFQ2-F1
#
_cell.length_a   1.000
_cell.length_b   1.000
_cell.length_c   1.000
_cell.angle_alpha   90.00
_cell.angle_beta   90.00
_cell.angle_gamma   90.00
#
_symmetry.space_group_name_H-M   'P 1'
#
loop_
_entity.id
_entity.type
_entity.pdbx_description
1 polymer ?
#
loop_
_entity_poly.entity_id
_entity_poly.type
_entity_poly.pdbx_seq_one_letter_code
_entity_poly.pdbx_strand_id
1 'polypeptide(L)'
;MSAGCARSVGAELVVAGLAAAADVAEGLLDRGLIAFCGDLGELVGGGREVAADLTGFVEVLEELRLQTSRLAQLFGRGIRAVEAAHAGIGDGGDGIGGGGHLGLVVRLLAVDYLGLDLAHVPRHELIAGLAGFDHLFRFHLRLDGSAGQQDRGHGACHQCFHGNSLSILGCRRLAPPARNYTPTRTQVWVTRRDRPRRHQAGQWHDNAERHELAGRPAAVLAWSFAVQCGGRNRAAKDGSDDRRVRQTFRSGPAATMPEETAMQLKDTALFRQQAYIDGAWLDADSGQTISVNNPATGEILGTVPKMGAAETRRAIDAAERALPAWRDLTAKERSQKLRRWFELLMENQDDLGRLMTLEQGKPLAEAKGEIAYAASFIEWFAEEAKRIYGDTIPGHQKDKRILVIKQPIGVTAAITPWNFPAAMITRKAGPALAAGCTMVIKPASQTPFSALAMVELAERAGIPKGVLSVVTGSAGDIGNELTANPKVRKISFTGSTEVGAKLMEQCAPGIKKVSLELGGNAPFIVFDDADLDEAVKGAMQSKYRNAGQTCVCVNRIYVQDGVYDAFAEKFQAAVAKLRVGNGLEEGTDIGPLIDDRAAAKVREHIEDAVAQGARLVAGGQAHQMGGSYFEPTVLVDVPDSAKVAKEETFGPLAPLFRFKDEAEAISKANDTEFGLASYFYARDLGRVFRVAEALEYGMVGINTGLISTEVAPFGGVKSSGLGREGSKYGIEDYLEIKYLCMGI
;
A
#
# COMPACT_ATOMS: atom_id res chain seq x y z
N MET A 1 -16.30 14.36 -61.35
CA MET A 1 -17.08 15.31 -60.52
C MET A 1 -17.59 14.58 -59.28
N SER A 2 -16.77 14.45 -58.22
CA SER A 2 -17.22 13.88 -56.94
C SER A 2 -16.33 14.27 -55.73
N ALA A 3 -15.55 15.37 -55.83
CA ALA A 3 -14.80 15.92 -54.69
C ALA A 3 -15.30 17.30 -54.23
N GLY A 4 -16.21 17.92 -54.98
CA GLY A 4 -16.75 19.26 -54.68
C GLY A 4 -17.91 19.28 -53.68
N CYS A 5 -18.67 18.19 -53.56
CA CYS A 5 -19.88 18.16 -52.71
C CYS A 5 -19.58 17.80 -51.24
N ALA A 6 -18.42 17.22 -50.93
CA ALA A 6 -18.06 16.83 -49.56
C ALA A 6 -17.41 17.96 -48.74
N ARG A 7 -16.99 19.07 -49.38
CA ARG A 7 -16.29 20.18 -48.71
C ARG A 7 -17.19 21.36 -48.36
N SER A 8 -18.31 21.58 -49.06
CA SER A 8 -19.32 22.57 -48.67
C SER A 8 -20.14 22.10 -47.46
N VAL A 9 -20.48 20.80 -47.43
CA VAL A 9 -21.29 20.18 -46.37
C VAL A 9 -20.58 20.22 -45.00
N GLY A 10 -19.24 20.13 -44.97
CA GLY A 10 -18.46 20.22 -43.73
C GLY A 10 -18.44 21.61 -43.08
N ALA A 11 -18.45 22.68 -43.89
CA ALA A 11 -18.52 24.04 -43.37
C ALA A 11 -19.92 24.39 -42.87
N GLU A 12 -20.97 23.97 -43.58
CA GLU A 12 -22.36 24.15 -43.16
C GLU A 12 -22.69 23.39 -41.86
N LEU A 13 -22.14 22.17 -41.68
CA LEU A 13 -22.31 21.39 -40.43
C LEU A 13 -21.63 22.02 -39.22
N VAL A 14 -20.47 22.66 -39.40
CA VAL A 14 -19.77 23.37 -38.31
C VAL A 14 -20.53 24.65 -37.91
N VAL A 15 -21.07 25.38 -38.89
CA VAL A 15 -21.90 26.58 -38.63
C VAL A 15 -23.22 26.19 -37.95
N ALA A 16 -23.87 25.11 -38.39
CA ALA A 16 -25.10 24.61 -37.77
C ALA A 16 -24.87 24.09 -36.34
N GLY A 17 -23.74 23.42 -36.08
CA GLY A 17 -23.38 22.94 -34.75
C GLY A 17 -23.10 24.07 -33.75
N LEU A 18 -22.45 25.14 -34.20
CA LEU A 18 -22.18 26.32 -33.38
C LEU A 18 -23.44 27.15 -33.11
N ALA A 19 -24.36 27.25 -34.07
CA ALA A 19 -25.66 27.87 -33.87
C ALA A 19 -26.53 27.09 -32.86
N ALA A 20 -26.55 25.76 -32.96
CA ALA A 20 -27.28 24.90 -32.02
C ALA A 20 -26.71 24.98 -30.59
N ALA A 21 -25.39 25.06 -30.44
CA ALA A 21 -24.76 25.24 -29.13
C ALA A 21 -25.09 26.60 -28.50
N ALA A 22 -25.20 27.66 -29.31
CA ALA A 22 -25.61 28.99 -28.87
C ALA A 22 -27.09 29.01 -28.42
N ASP A 23 -28.00 28.40 -29.18
CA ASP A 23 -29.43 28.30 -28.83
C ASP A 23 -29.66 27.48 -27.55
N VAL A 24 -28.88 26.41 -27.33
CA VAL A 24 -28.94 25.60 -26.09
C VAL A 24 -28.42 26.40 -24.89
N ALA A 25 -27.35 27.18 -25.07
CA ALA A 25 -26.81 28.04 -24.02
C ALA A 25 -27.80 29.17 -23.66
N GLU A 26 -28.46 29.77 -24.64
CA GLU A 26 -29.47 30.81 -24.44
C GLU A 26 -30.73 30.24 -23.76
N GLY A 27 -31.17 29.04 -24.16
CA GLY A 27 -32.31 28.34 -23.55
C GLY A 27 -32.08 27.88 -22.10
N LEU A 28 -30.84 27.54 -21.72
CA LEU A 28 -30.47 27.19 -20.34
C LEU A 28 -30.45 28.43 -19.42
N LEU A 29 -30.08 29.59 -19.94
CA LEU A 29 -30.07 30.85 -19.20
C LEU A 29 -31.48 31.44 -19.03
N ASP A 30 -32.34 31.34 -20.05
CA ASP A 30 -33.67 31.97 -20.02
C ASP A 30 -34.76 31.16 -19.29
N ARG A 31 -34.60 29.84 -19.08
CA ARG A 31 -35.71 28.98 -18.58
C ARG A 31 -35.54 28.28 -17.23
N GLY A 32 -34.38 28.36 -16.58
CA GLY A 32 -34.15 27.58 -15.35
C GLY A 32 -33.52 28.34 -14.20
N LEU A 33 -32.45 29.11 -14.47
CA LEU A 33 -31.57 29.57 -13.41
C LEU A 33 -32.12 30.80 -12.67
N ILE A 34 -32.75 31.74 -13.38
CA ILE A 34 -33.28 32.98 -12.79
C ILE A 34 -34.52 32.71 -11.93
N ALA A 35 -35.42 31.82 -12.39
CA ALA A 35 -36.60 31.41 -11.62
C ALA A 35 -36.20 30.65 -10.34
N PHE A 36 -35.18 29.80 -10.42
CA PHE A 36 -34.65 29.06 -9.27
C PHE A 36 -34.02 29.98 -8.21
N CYS A 37 -33.34 31.06 -8.62
CA CYS A 37 -32.78 32.05 -7.70
C CYS A 37 -33.86 32.94 -7.06
N GLY A 38 -34.94 33.25 -7.78
CA GLY A 38 -36.10 33.98 -7.24
C GLY A 38 -36.83 33.21 -6.14
N ASP A 39 -37.10 31.92 -6.37
CA ASP A 39 -37.78 31.05 -5.41
C ASP A 39 -36.92 30.79 -4.15
N LEU A 40 -35.58 30.78 -4.29
CA LEU A 40 -34.66 30.67 -3.14
C LEU A 40 -34.68 31.91 -2.25
N GLY A 41 -34.89 33.10 -2.82
CA GLY A 41 -34.94 34.36 -2.09
C GLY A 41 -36.17 34.49 -1.19
N GLU A 42 -37.32 33.94 -1.59
CA GLU A 42 -38.53 33.91 -0.76
C GLU A 42 -38.47 32.82 0.34
N LEU A 43 -37.72 31.74 0.13
CA LEU A 43 -37.59 30.64 1.10
C LEU A 43 -36.66 30.97 2.29
N VAL A 44 -35.67 31.83 2.09
CA VAL A 44 -34.66 32.18 3.10
C VAL A 44 -35.04 33.48 3.80
N GLY A 45 -36.09 33.43 4.63
CA GLY A 45 -36.51 34.53 5.48
C GLY A 45 -35.52 34.86 6.61
N GLY A 46 -34.35 35.42 6.29
CA GLY A 46 -33.37 35.82 7.31
C GLY A 46 -32.15 36.59 6.81
N GLY A 47 -32.01 37.85 7.28
CA GLY A 47 -30.72 38.52 7.49
C GLY A 47 -30.09 39.23 6.28
N ARG A 48 -29.77 40.53 6.45
CA ARG A 48 -29.14 41.41 5.44
C ARG A 48 -27.77 40.94 4.89
N GLU A 49 -27.13 39.94 5.49
CA GLU A 49 -25.84 39.42 5.01
C GLU A 49 -25.97 38.38 3.89
N VAL A 50 -27.04 37.58 3.82
CA VAL A 50 -27.24 36.60 2.73
C VAL A 50 -27.62 37.29 1.40
N ALA A 51 -28.24 38.47 1.48
CA ALA A 51 -28.58 39.28 0.30
C ALA A 51 -27.34 39.87 -0.38
N ALA A 52 -26.26 40.14 0.34
CA ALA A 52 -25.04 40.74 -0.24
C ALA A 52 -24.26 39.73 -1.12
N ASP A 53 -24.13 38.48 -0.67
CA ASP A 53 -23.46 37.42 -1.43
C ASP A 53 -24.25 36.97 -2.67
N LEU A 54 -25.58 36.99 -2.61
CA LEU A 54 -26.43 36.70 -3.77
C LEU A 54 -26.38 37.81 -4.83
N THR A 55 -26.21 39.07 -4.41
CA THR A 55 -26.09 40.20 -5.35
C THR A 55 -24.77 40.12 -6.13
N GLY A 56 -23.66 39.79 -5.47
CA GLY A 56 -22.37 39.57 -6.14
C GLY A 56 -22.38 38.36 -7.08
N PHE A 57 -23.14 37.32 -6.76
CA PHE A 57 -23.30 36.16 -7.65
C PHE A 57 -24.13 36.48 -8.90
N VAL A 58 -25.14 37.34 -8.79
CA VAL A 58 -25.94 37.83 -9.93
C VAL A 58 -25.11 38.74 -10.84
N GLU A 59 -24.26 39.61 -10.29
CA GLU A 59 -23.35 40.45 -11.09
C GLU A 59 -22.36 39.62 -11.90
N VAL A 60 -21.79 38.56 -11.31
CA VAL A 60 -20.89 37.63 -12.03
C VAL A 60 -21.61 36.89 -13.16
N LEU A 61 -22.87 36.50 -12.95
CA LEU A 61 -23.68 35.84 -13.98
C LEU A 61 -24.09 36.81 -15.11
N GLU A 62 -24.40 38.07 -14.80
CA GLU A 62 -24.64 39.09 -15.83
C GLU A 62 -23.37 39.39 -16.64
N GLU A 63 -22.20 39.43 -15.99
CA GLU A 63 -20.93 39.65 -16.67
C GLU A 63 -20.58 38.48 -17.61
N LEU A 64 -20.82 37.24 -17.18
CA LEU A 64 -20.71 36.04 -18.02
C LEU A 64 -21.67 36.07 -19.21
N ARG A 65 -22.92 36.51 -19.01
CA ARG A 65 -23.92 36.70 -20.09
C ARG A 65 -23.49 37.77 -21.09
N LEU A 66 -22.93 38.88 -20.62
CA LEU A 66 -22.40 39.95 -21.46
C LEU A 66 -21.19 39.51 -22.27
N GLN A 67 -20.28 38.73 -21.67
CA GLN A 67 -19.11 38.19 -22.36
C GLN A 67 -19.50 37.16 -23.44
N THR A 68 -20.44 36.26 -23.15
CA THR A 68 -20.96 35.31 -24.14
C THR A 68 -21.72 35.99 -25.27
N SER A 69 -22.52 37.02 -24.98
CA SER A 69 -23.21 37.82 -26.01
C SER A 69 -22.23 38.57 -26.92
N ARG A 70 -21.13 39.11 -26.36
CA ARG A 70 -20.06 39.75 -27.15
C ARG A 70 -19.33 38.75 -28.03
N LEU A 71 -19.05 37.55 -27.52
CA LEU A 71 -18.45 36.46 -28.28
C LEU A 71 -19.36 36.09 -29.47
N ALA A 72 -20.65 35.89 -29.24
CA ALA A 72 -21.63 35.55 -30.28
C ALA A 72 -21.72 36.64 -31.38
N GLN A 73 -21.71 37.94 -30.99
CA GLN A 73 -21.69 39.03 -31.96
C GLN A 73 -20.40 39.08 -32.79
N LEU A 74 -19.25 38.80 -32.17
CA LEU A 74 -17.95 38.74 -32.86
C LEU A 74 -17.88 37.56 -33.83
N PHE A 75 -18.35 36.38 -33.44
CA PHE A 75 -18.49 35.23 -34.33
C PHE A 75 -19.45 35.53 -35.50
N GLY A 76 -20.59 36.16 -35.24
CA GLY A 76 -21.52 36.59 -36.29
C GLY A 76 -20.95 37.64 -37.24
N ARG A 77 -20.05 38.52 -36.78
CA ARG A 77 -19.30 39.45 -37.65
C ARG A 77 -18.23 38.72 -38.47
N GLY A 78 -17.53 37.76 -37.88
CA GLY A 78 -16.56 36.91 -38.57
C GLY A 78 -17.21 36.08 -39.69
N ILE A 79 -18.36 35.47 -39.42
CA ILE A 79 -19.13 34.71 -40.41
C ILE A 79 -19.56 35.60 -41.57
N ARG A 80 -20.14 36.79 -41.30
CA ARG A 80 -20.52 37.74 -42.35
C ARG A 80 -19.33 38.26 -43.17
N ALA A 81 -18.15 38.43 -42.55
CA ALA A 81 -16.94 38.81 -43.26
C ALA A 81 -16.43 37.70 -44.19
N VAL A 82 -16.55 36.44 -43.77
CA VAL A 82 -16.22 35.26 -44.58
C VAL A 82 -17.21 35.08 -45.74
N GLU A 83 -18.50 35.29 -45.50
CA GLU A 83 -19.55 35.26 -46.54
C GLU A 83 -19.36 36.39 -47.57
N ALA A 84 -19.04 37.61 -47.11
CA ALA A 84 -18.75 38.74 -47.99
C ALA A 84 -17.46 38.52 -48.81
N ALA A 85 -16.44 37.88 -48.23
CA ALA A 85 -15.21 37.51 -48.94
C ALA A 85 -15.47 36.39 -49.98
N HIS A 86 -16.41 35.48 -49.72
CA HIS A 86 -16.82 34.45 -50.69
C HIS A 86 -17.68 35.01 -51.83
N ALA A 87 -18.55 35.99 -51.55
CA ALA A 87 -19.41 36.61 -52.56
C ALA A 87 -18.66 37.55 -53.55
N GLY A 88 -17.43 37.97 -53.21
CA GLY A 88 -16.59 38.85 -54.02
C GLY A 88 -15.69 38.16 -55.07
N ILE A 89 -15.68 36.83 -55.13
CA ILE A 89 -14.83 36.05 -56.05
C ILE A 89 -15.64 35.67 -57.29
N GLY A 90 -15.67 36.58 -58.27
CA GLY A 90 -16.12 36.28 -59.63
C GLY A 90 -15.08 35.44 -60.39
N ASP A 91 -15.58 34.57 -61.28
CA ASP A 91 -14.78 33.69 -62.15
C ASP A 91 -13.60 34.42 -62.80
N GLY A 92 -12.39 34.10 -62.36
CA GLY A 92 -11.15 34.61 -62.91
C GLY A 92 -9.97 33.90 -62.28
N GLY A 93 -9.40 32.93 -63.00
CA GLY A 93 -8.27 32.15 -62.54
C GLY A 93 -7.03 33.02 -62.33
N ASP A 94 -6.40 32.86 -61.17
CA ASP A 94 -4.95 32.67 -61.06
C ASP A 94 -4.59 32.14 -59.67
N GLY A 95 -3.61 31.24 -59.65
CA GLY A 95 -3.26 30.43 -58.49
C GLY A 95 -2.66 31.23 -57.34
N ILE A 96 -3.32 31.18 -56.19
CA ILE A 96 -2.72 31.41 -54.87
C ILE A 96 -3.20 30.29 -53.94
N GLY A 97 -2.27 29.49 -53.41
CA GLY A 97 -2.58 28.34 -52.55
C GLY A 97 -3.34 28.73 -51.28
N GLY A 98 -4.41 28.00 -50.98
CA GLY A 98 -5.37 28.22 -49.88
C GLY A 98 -4.82 28.16 -48.44
N GLY A 99 -3.50 28.19 -48.24
CA GLY A 99 -2.88 28.36 -46.92
C GLY A 99 -2.75 29.82 -46.46
N GLY A 100 -2.90 30.79 -47.38
CA GLY A 100 -2.77 32.22 -47.06
C GLY A 100 -3.93 32.79 -46.24
N HIS A 101 -5.16 32.34 -46.49
CA HIS A 101 -6.35 32.95 -45.90
C HIS A 101 -6.64 32.47 -44.47
N LEU A 102 -6.31 31.22 -44.12
CA LEU A 102 -6.43 30.74 -42.74
C LEU A 102 -5.35 31.37 -41.82
N GLY A 103 -4.14 31.57 -42.35
CA GLY A 103 -3.06 32.25 -41.64
C GLY A 103 -3.33 33.73 -41.36
N LEU A 104 -4.07 34.40 -42.24
CA LEU A 104 -4.48 35.79 -42.04
C LEU A 104 -5.57 35.93 -40.96
N VAL A 105 -6.53 34.99 -40.93
CA VAL A 105 -7.60 34.95 -39.91
C VAL A 105 -7.04 34.63 -38.52
N VAL A 106 -6.08 33.71 -38.41
CA VAL A 106 -5.41 33.40 -37.13
C VAL A 106 -4.52 34.56 -36.67
N ARG A 107 -3.83 35.26 -37.59
CA ARG A 107 -3.03 36.45 -37.25
C ARG A 107 -3.91 37.60 -36.76
N LEU A 108 -5.06 37.85 -37.38
CA LEU A 108 -5.98 38.90 -36.95
C LEU A 108 -6.61 38.57 -35.58
N LEU A 109 -6.97 37.31 -35.33
CA LEU A 109 -7.50 36.88 -34.02
C LEU A 109 -6.43 36.89 -32.90
N ALA A 110 -5.17 36.58 -33.19
CA ALA A 110 -4.09 36.58 -32.20
C ALA A 110 -3.60 38.00 -31.84
N VAL A 111 -3.52 38.91 -32.83
CA VAL A 111 -3.06 40.30 -32.62
C VAL A 111 -4.11 41.12 -31.86
N ASP A 112 -5.40 40.98 -32.18
CA ASP A 112 -6.44 41.79 -31.54
C ASP A 112 -6.95 41.24 -30.20
N TYR A 113 -6.68 39.97 -29.86
CA TYR A 113 -7.21 39.35 -28.62
C TYR A 113 -6.14 38.96 -27.57
N LEU A 114 -4.87 38.76 -27.95
CA LEU A 114 -3.83 38.29 -27.01
C LEU A 114 -2.61 39.22 -26.88
N GLY A 115 -2.49 40.26 -27.72
CA GLY A 115 -1.38 41.23 -27.65
C GLY A 115 0.00 40.63 -27.93
N LEU A 116 0.08 39.45 -28.57
CA LEU A 116 1.33 38.74 -28.85
C LEU A 116 1.86 39.10 -30.24
N ASP A 117 3.08 39.66 -30.30
CA ASP A 117 3.79 39.89 -31.56
C ASP A 117 4.42 38.58 -32.06
N LEU A 118 3.78 37.97 -33.06
CA LEU A 118 4.21 36.70 -33.67
C LEU A 118 4.96 36.92 -34.99
N ALA A 119 5.57 38.09 -35.21
CA ALA A 119 6.31 38.38 -36.43
C ALA A 119 7.54 37.47 -36.67
N HIS A 120 8.00 36.72 -35.65
CA HIS A 120 9.28 35.98 -35.71
C HIS A 120 9.18 34.47 -35.45
N VAL A 121 7.97 33.88 -35.37
CA VAL A 121 7.83 32.43 -35.15
C VAL A 121 7.95 31.64 -36.47
N PRO A 122 8.87 30.67 -36.59
CA PRO A 122 9.04 29.86 -37.79
C PRO A 122 7.80 29.01 -38.12
N ARG A 123 7.49 28.89 -39.42
CA ARG A 123 6.28 28.25 -39.94
C ARG A 123 6.06 26.79 -39.52
N HIS A 124 7.12 26.06 -39.16
CA HIS A 124 7.04 24.64 -38.80
C HIS A 124 6.60 24.43 -37.34
N GLU A 125 6.87 25.37 -36.43
CA GLU A 125 6.43 25.31 -35.03
C GLU A 125 4.92 25.62 -34.91
N LEU A 126 4.41 26.51 -35.75
CA LEU A 126 2.96 26.76 -35.92
C LEU A 126 2.19 25.52 -36.43
N ILE A 127 2.83 24.68 -37.24
CA ILE A 127 2.24 23.44 -37.78
C ILE A 127 2.27 22.32 -36.73
N ALA A 128 3.30 22.28 -35.86
CA ALA A 128 3.37 21.32 -34.76
C ALA A 128 2.29 21.57 -33.67
N GLY A 129 1.96 22.83 -33.39
CA GLY A 129 0.84 23.19 -32.50
C GLY A 129 -0.54 22.76 -33.02
N LEU A 130 -0.72 22.70 -34.35
CA LEU A 130 -1.95 22.26 -35.00
C LEU A 130 -2.15 20.73 -34.95
N ALA A 131 -1.08 19.93 -34.88
CA ALA A 131 -1.17 18.48 -34.71
C ALA A 131 -1.70 18.07 -33.31
N GLY A 132 -1.48 18.91 -32.29
CA GLY A 132 -2.06 18.74 -30.96
C GLY A 132 -3.57 18.97 -30.90
N PHE A 133 -4.11 19.82 -31.79
CA PHE A 133 -5.55 20.12 -31.84
C PHE A 133 -6.38 19.05 -32.57
N ASP A 134 -5.82 18.34 -33.55
CA ASP A 134 -6.51 17.23 -34.26
C ASP A 134 -6.74 16.01 -33.33
N HIS A 135 -5.90 15.84 -32.30
CA HIS A 135 -6.03 14.78 -31.30
C HIS A 135 -7.16 15.04 -30.28
N LEU A 136 -7.43 16.31 -29.95
CA LEU A 136 -8.53 16.72 -29.07
C LEU A 136 -9.89 16.62 -29.76
N PHE A 137 -9.96 16.89 -31.07
CA PHE A 137 -11.22 16.86 -31.83
C PHE A 137 -11.70 15.42 -32.13
N ARG A 138 -10.78 14.46 -32.35
CA ARG A 138 -11.13 13.04 -32.55
C ARG A 138 -11.63 12.34 -31.29
N PHE A 139 -11.38 12.92 -30.11
CA PHE A 139 -11.87 12.38 -28.84
C PHE A 139 -13.34 12.75 -28.58
N HIS A 140 -13.85 13.84 -29.18
CA HIS A 140 -15.21 14.32 -28.96
C HIS A 140 -16.26 13.75 -29.92
N LEU A 141 -15.89 13.43 -31.17
CA LEU A 141 -16.83 12.89 -32.18
C LEU A 141 -17.19 11.40 -32.01
N ARG A 142 -16.68 10.71 -30.98
CA ARG A 142 -17.06 9.31 -30.67
C ARG A 142 -18.20 9.17 -29.65
N LEU A 143 -18.69 10.28 -29.08
CA LEU A 143 -19.73 10.23 -28.04
C LEU A 143 -21.15 10.53 -28.54
N ASP A 144 -21.35 11.05 -29.76
CA ASP A 144 -22.68 11.44 -30.27
C ASP A 144 -23.09 10.70 -31.56
N GLY A 145 -23.00 9.37 -31.56
CA GLY A 145 -23.21 8.54 -32.74
C GLY A 145 -24.17 7.36 -32.58
N SER A 146 -25.26 7.46 -31.80
CA SER A 146 -26.35 6.47 -31.88
C SER A 146 -27.71 6.99 -31.37
N ALA A 147 -28.36 7.85 -32.15
CA ALA A 147 -29.81 7.98 -32.17
C ALA A 147 -30.22 8.21 -33.64
N GLY A 148 -30.91 7.23 -34.22
CA GLY A 148 -31.07 7.12 -35.67
C GLY A 148 -32.25 7.88 -36.27
N GLN A 149 -32.30 7.93 -37.60
CA GLN A 149 -33.57 7.94 -38.33
C GLN A 149 -33.40 7.58 -39.81
N GLN A 150 -34.14 6.53 -40.20
CA GLN A 150 -34.98 6.42 -41.39
C GLN A 150 -34.52 7.12 -42.68
N ASP A 151 -34.05 6.30 -43.62
CA ASP A 151 -34.09 6.61 -45.04
C ASP A 151 -35.51 6.45 -45.60
N ARG A 152 -35.98 7.50 -46.27
CA ARG A 152 -37.04 7.45 -47.28
C ARG A 152 -36.38 7.47 -48.65
N GLY A 153 -36.77 6.57 -49.57
CA GLY A 153 -36.70 6.90 -51.00
C GLY A 153 -36.49 5.77 -52.00
N HIS A 154 -37.60 5.13 -52.40
CA HIS A 154 -37.95 4.70 -53.77
C HIS A 154 -37.01 3.83 -54.62
N GLY A 155 -37.49 2.61 -54.91
CA GLY A 155 -37.10 1.80 -56.06
C GLY A 155 -37.95 0.54 -56.16
N ALA A 156 -38.80 0.46 -57.18
CA ALA A 156 -39.84 -0.54 -57.40
C ALA A 156 -39.35 -2.00 -57.57
N CYS A 157 -40.13 -2.98 -57.09
CA CYS A 157 -40.57 -4.15 -57.90
C CYS A 157 -41.56 -5.07 -57.12
N HIS A 158 -42.74 -5.27 -57.70
CA HIS A 158 -43.65 -6.45 -57.72
C HIS A 158 -43.64 -7.56 -56.62
N GLN A 159 -44.86 -7.81 -56.09
CA GLN A 159 -45.56 -9.11 -55.90
C GLN A 159 -44.77 -10.31 -55.31
N CYS A 160 -45.16 -10.95 -54.19
CA CYS A 160 -46.24 -11.94 -54.13
C CYS A 160 -46.48 -12.50 -52.69
N PHE A 161 -47.61 -13.19 -52.57
CA PHE A 161 -48.34 -13.74 -51.41
C PHE A 161 -47.72 -14.93 -50.62
N HIS A 162 -48.38 -15.21 -49.47
CA HIS A 162 -48.40 -16.39 -48.58
C HIS A 162 -47.41 -16.35 -47.39
N GLY A 163 -47.80 -16.50 -46.12
CA GLY A 163 -48.97 -17.15 -45.52
C GLY A 163 -48.61 -18.58 -45.12
N ASN A 164 -48.28 -18.83 -43.84
CA ASN A 164 -48.70 -20.02 -43.11
C ASN A 164 -48.33 -19.99 -41.62
N SER A 165 -49.37 -20.23 -40.84
CA SER A 165 -49.45 -20.62 -39.42
C SER A 165 -49.22 -22.12 -39.21
N LEU A 166 -49.19 -22.55 -37.93
CA LEU A 166 -49.13 -23.91 -37.32
C LEU A 166 -47.72 -24.27 -36.78
N SER A 167 -47.54 -24.82 -35.57
CA SER A 167 -48.48 -25.47 -34.64
C SER A 167 -47.86 -25.66 -33.24
N ILE A 168 -48.77 -25.79 -32.28
CA ILE A 168 -48.65 -26.03 -30.83
C ILE A 168 -48.30 -27.49 -30.50
N LEU A 169 -47.46 -27.72 -29.48
CA LEU A 169 -47.41 -28.88 -28.57
C LEU A 169 -46.38 -28.55 -27.47
N GLY A 170 -46.59 -28.67 -26.15
CA GLY A 170 -47.70 -29.15 -25.34
C GLY A 170 -47.46 -28.76 -23.87
N CYS A 171 -48.57 -28.64 -23.15
CA CYS A 171 -48.72 -28.21 -21.76
C CYS A 171 -48.05 -29.11 -20.71
N ARG A 172 -47.58 -28.51 -19.61
CA ARG A 172 -48.03 -28.85 -18.24
C ARG A 172 -48.32 -27.58 -17.45
N ARG A 173 -49.59 -27.40 -17.09
CA ARG A 173 -50.11 -26.42 -16.12
C ARG A 173 -50.20 -27.08 -14.74
N LEU A 174 -49.92 -26.33 -13.69
CA LEU A 174 -50.74 -26.27 -12.48
C LEU A 174 -50.97 -24.79 -12.15
N ALA A 175 -52.22 -24.45 -11.85
CA ALA A 175 -52.75 -23.08 -11.74
C ALA A 175 -53.03 -22.68 -10.26
N PRO A 176 -53.20 -21.37 -9.97
CA PRO A 176 -53.37 -20.75 -8.63
C PRO A 176 -54.88 -20.45 -8.36
N PRO A 177 -55.38 -19.43 -7.60
CA PRO A 177 -54.78 -18.43 -6.69
C PRO A 177 -55.58 -18.12 -5.38
N ALA A 178 -55.04 -17.24 -4.51
CA ALA A 178 -55.84 -16.42 -3.59
C ALA A 178 -55.20 -15.03 -3.36
N ARG A 179 -56.08 -14.02 -3.26
CA ARG A 179 -55.85 -12.57 -3.30
C ARG A 179 -55.54 -11.96 -1.92
N ASN A 180 -54.76 -10.87 -1.88
CA ASN A 180 -55.18 -9.52 -1.45
C ASN A 180 -53.96 -8.64 -1.12
N TYR A 181 -53.88 -7.48 -1.79
CA TYR A 181 -52.91 -6.41 -1.57
C TYR A 181 -53.67 -5.15 -1.16
N THR A 182 -53.31 -4.54 -0.03
CA THR A 182 -53.56 -3.13 0.32
C THR A 182 -52.40 -2.63 1.19
N PRO A 183 -52.06 -1.32 1.14
CA PRO A 183 -50.70 -0.84 1.37
C PRO A 183 -50.44 -0.40 2.82
N THR A 184 -49.28 -0.76 3.38
CA THR A 184 -48.81 -0.22 4.67
C THR A 184 -47.83 0.93 4.47
N ARG A 185 -48.17 2.04 5.15
CA ARG A 185 -47.46 3.31 5.27
C ARG A 185 -46.02 3.16 5.76
N THR A 186 -45.17 3.97 5.16
CA THR A 186 -43.84 4.41 5.60
C THR A 186 -43.89 4.99 7.02
N GLN A 187 -43.05 4.50 7.93
CA GLN A 187 -42.73 5.19 9.18
C GLN A 187 -41.32 5.79 9.09
N VAL A 188 -41.27 7.11 9.24
CA VAL A 188 -40.10 7.96 9.36
C VAL A 188 -39.73 8.02 10.85
N TRP A 189 -38.46 7.76 11.20
CA TRP A 189 -37.93 8.06 12.53
C TRP A 189 -37.31 9.46 12.51
N VAL A 190 -37.93 10.37 13.26
CA VAL A 190 -37.40 11.69 13.62
C VAL A 190 -36.82 11.60 15.03
N THR A 191 -35.52 11.82 15.19
CA THR A 191 -34.90 12.06 16.50
C THR A 191 -34.70 13.56 16.71
N ARG A 192 -35.35 14.09 17.75
CA ARG A 192 -35.23 15.48 18.20
C ARG A 192 -33.98 15.65 19.07
N ARG A 193 -33.28 16.76 18.83
CA ARG A 193 -32.23 17.36 19.67
C ARG A 193 -32.82 17.88 20.99
N ASP A 194 -32.02 17.80 22.05
CA ASP A 194 -31.93 18.87 23.06
C ASP A 194 -30.48 19.00 23.56
N ARG A 195 -30.02 20.25 23.70
CA ARG A 195 -28.68 20.68 24.21
C ARG A 195 -28.82 21.18 25.68
N PRO A 196 -27.84 21.90 26.27
CA PRO A 196 -26.68 21.35 27.00
C PRO A 196 -26.55 21.94 28.43
N ARG A 197 -25.71 21.38 29.31
CA ARG A 197 -25.15 22.14 30.45
C ARG A 197 -23.70 21.78 30.77
N ARG A 198 -22.95 22.84 31.07
CA ARG A 198 -21.52 22.90 31.43
C ARG A 198 -21.30 22.74 32.95
N HIS A 199 -20.03 22.43 33.26
CA HIS A 199 -19.17 22.91 34.37
C HIS A 199 -18.80 21.95 35.52
N GLN A 200 -17.47 21.78 35.59
CA GLN A 200 -16.54 21.91 36.73
C GLN A 200 -16.14 20.69 37.60
N ALA A 201 -14.80 20.61 37.66
CA ALA A 201 -13.85 20.00 38.58
C ALA A 201 -14.29 19.65 40.01
N GLY A 202 -13.67 18.58 40.53
CA GLY A 202 -13.57 18.25 41.96
C GLY A 202 -12.76 16.98 42.20
N GLN A 203 -11.62 17.14 42.87
CA GLN A 203 -10.73 16.08 43.40
C GLN A 203 -11.31 15.40 44.67
N TRP A 204 -10.59 14.36 45.13
CA TRP A 204 -10.48 13.77 46.50
C TRP A 204 -11.23 12.45 46.76
N HIS A 205 -10.48 11.43 47.22
CA HIS A 205 -10.93 10.57 48.33
C HIS A 205 -10.93 9.03 48.14
N ASP A 206 -9.86 8.32 48.53
CA ASP A 206 -9.92 6.92 49.01
C ASP A 206 -11.02 6.70 50.08
N ASN A 207 -11.74 5.57 50.03
CA ASN A 207 -11.68 4.55 51.09
C ASN A 207 -12.50 3.29 50.78
N ALA A 208 -11.95 2.16 51.25
CA ALA A 208 -12.58 0.86 51.34
C ALA A 208 -13.72 0.83 52.37
N GLU A 209 -14.74 0.00 52.14
CA GLU A 209 -15.22 -0.96 53.15
C GLU A 209 -16.17 -2.02 52.59
N ARG A 210 -16.15 -3.15 53.30
CA ARG A 210 -16.77 -4.45 53.01
C ARG A 210 -18.27 -4.46 53.31
N HIS A 211 -19.01 -5.37 52.68
CA HIS A 211 -20.10 -6.09 53.34
C HIS A 211 -20.29 -7.49 52.70
N GLU A 212 -20.11 -8.52 53.53
CA GLU A 212 -20.56 -9.91 53.30
C GLU A 212 -22.06 -10.03 53.59
N LEU A 213 -22.75 -10.99 52.93
CA LEU A 213 -23.57 -12.04 53.59
C LEU A 213 -24.13 -13.07 52.60
N ALA A 214 -23.51 -14.27 52.66
CA ALA A 214 -24.04 -15.64 52.75
C ALA A 214 -25.35 -16.10 52.06
N GLY A 215 -25.24 -17.29 51.43
CA GLY A 215 -26.37 -18.20 51.16
C GLY A 215 -25.99 -19.48 50.36
N ARG A 216 -25.38 -20.48 51.01
CA ARG A 216 -25.27 -21.93 50.59
C ARG A 216 -26.38 -22.74 51.33
N PRO A 217 -26.56 -24.09 51.23
CA PRO A 217 -25.69 -25.15 50.66
C PRO A 217 -26.37 -26.39 49.98
N ALA A 218 -25.55 -27.27 49.38
CA ALA A 218 -25.55 -28.73 49.64
C ALA A 218 -24.30 -29.40 49.01
N ALA A 219 -23.77 -30.44 49.66
CA ALA A 219 -22.54 -31.20 49.37
C ALA A 219 -22.86 -32.69 49.17
N VAL A 220 -21.88 -33.51 48.72
CA VAL A 220 -21.62 -34.89 49.21
C VAL A 220 -20.30 -35.48 48.65
N LEU A 221 -19.42 -35.80 49.61
CA LEU A 221 -18.44 -36.90 49.84
C LEU A 221 -17.27 -37.26 48.89
N ALA A 222 -16.13 -37.42 49.57
CA ALA A 222 -14.82 -37.93 49.16
C ALA A 222 -14.57 -39.35 49.71
N TRP A 223 -13.58 -40.09 49.16
CA TRP A 223 -12.85 -41.16 49.85
C TRP A 223 -11.35 -41.14 49.46
N SER A 224 -10.50 -41.31 50.47
CA SER A 224 -9.03 -41.37 50.42
C SER A 224 -8.53 -42.80 50.61
N PHE A 225 -7.30 -43.12 50.18
CA PHE A 225 -6.39 -44.01 50.92
C PHE A 225 -4.93 -43.80 50.49
N ALA A 226 -4.03 -43.83 51.47
CA ALA A 226 -2.58 -43.73 51.37
C ALA A 226 -1.92 -45.05 51.78
N VAL A 227 -0.72 -45.35 51.25
CA VAL A 227 0.26 -46.27 51.88
C VAL A 227 1.69 -45.76 51.61
N GLN A 228 2.53 -45.98 52.62
CA GLN A 228 3.86 -45.46 52.87
C GLN A 228 4.84 -46.64 53.07
N CYS A 229 6.13 -46.47 52.75
CA CYS A 229 7.33 -47.15 53.30
C CYS A 229 8.52 -46.73 52.40
N GLY A 230 9.74 -46.37 52.83
CA GLY A 230 10.47 -46.52 54.09
C GLY A 230 11.85 -47.16 53.80
N GLY A 231 12.97 -46.56 54.20
CA GLY A 231 14.30 -47.23 54.18
C GLY A 231 15.52 -46.29 54.25
N ARG A 232 16.47 -46.58 55.15
CA ARG A 232 17.56 -45.70 55.67
C ARG A 232 18.99 -46.21 55.31
N ASN A 233 19.99 -45.37 55.68
CA ASN A 233 21.35 -45.66 56.21
C ASN A 233 22.48 -45.97 55.20
N ARG A 234 23.79 -45.70 55.41
CA ARG A 234 24.65 -44.82 56.25
C ARG A 234 26.14 -45.13 55.89
N ALA A 235 27.06 -44.18 56.16
CA ALA A 235 28.52 -44.32 56.47
C ALA A 235 29.53 -44.59 55.31
N ALA A 236 30.83 -44.20 55.33
CA ALA A 236 31.70 -43.25 56.06
C ALA A 236 33.17 -43.33 55.52
N LYS A 237 34.01 -42.32 55.89
CA LYS A 237 35.51 -42.19 55.85
C LYS A 237 36.14 -41.76 54.51
N ASP A 238 37.19 -40.93 54.39
CA ASP A 238 38.38 -40.61 55.23
C ASP A 238 38.89 -39.16 54.93
N GLY A 239 39.78 -38.58 55.76
CA GLY A 239 40.28 -37.20 55.66
C GLY A 239 41.78 -37.03 55.38
N SER A 240 42.22 -35.78 55.20
CA SER A 240 43.56 -35.26 55.59
C SER A 240 43.68 -33.75 55.29
N ASP A 241 44.54 -33.12 56.09
CA ASP A 241 45.04 -31.73 56.19
C ASP A 241 44.97 -30.80 54.96
N ASP A 242 44.70 -29.51 55.18
CA ASP A 242 45.78 -28.52 55.43
C ASP A 242 45.21 -27.09 55.69
N ARG A 243 45.90 -26.34 56.55
CA ARG A 243 45.54 -25.01 57.04
C ARG A 243 45.87 -23.93 55.99
N ARG A 244 44.88 -23.16 55.53
CA ARG A 244 45.12 -21.79 55.03
C ARG A 244 43.99 -20.81 55.39
N VAL A 245 44.44 -19.69 55.93
CA VAL A 245 43.73 -18.47 56.34
C VAL A 245 42.63 -18.07 55.34
N ARG A 246 41.39 -17.95 55.80
CA ARG A 246 40.30 -17.28 55.07
C ARG A 246 39.68 -16.19 55.93
N GLN A 247 39.78 -14.97 55.43
CA GLN A 247 39.01 -13.81 55.85
C GLN A 247 37.51 -14.13 55.79
N THR A 248 36.81 -13.85 56.87
CA THR A 248 35.37 -13.96 57.01
C THR A 248 34.68 -12.82 56.25
N PHE A 249 34.40 -13.01 54.96
CA PHE A 249 33.32 -12.27 54.31
C PHE A 249 32.00 -12.95 54.67
N ARG A 250 31.14 -12.23 55.39
CA ARG A 250 29.74 -12.61 55.63
C ARG A 250 29.05 -12.71 54.26
N SER A 251 28.82 -13.92 53.79
CA SER A 251 27.86 -14.19 52.71
C SER A 251 26.46 -13.93 53.26
N GLY A 252 25.87 -12.79 52.90
CA GLY A 252 24.42 -12.61 52.98
C GLY A 252 23.72 -13.62 52.06
N PRO A 253 22.45 -13.94 52.30
CA PRO A 253 21.72 -14.86 51.43
C PRO A 253 21.70 -14.24 50.04
N ALA A 254 22.18 -14.99 49.04
CA ALA A 254 21.95 -14.68 47.65
C ALA A 254 20.43 -14.61 47.47
N ALA A 255 19.92 -13.40 47.25
CA ALA A 255 18.56 -13.22 46.79
C ALA A 255 18.48 -13.91 45.43
N THR A 256 17.85 -15.08 45.40
CA THR A 256 17.32 -15.66 44.17
C THR A 256 16.30 -14.66 43.63
N MET A 257 16.75 -13.83 42.68
CA MET A 257 15.86 -13.04 41.84
C MET A 257 14.94 -14.03 41.10
N PRO A 258 13.62 -13.82 41.07
CA PRO A 258 12.72 -14.74 40.36
C PRO A 258 13.05 -14.71 38.86
N GLU A 259 13.20 -15.88 38.27
CA GLU A 259 13.47 -16.15 36.86
C GLU A 259 12.27 -15.81 35.92
N GLU A 260 11.35 -14.95 36.37
CA GLU A 260 9.99 -14.79 35.81
C GLU A 260 9.74 -13.45 35.09
N THR A 261 10.75 -12.57 34.96
CA THR A 261 10.51 -11.14 34.68
C THR A 261 10.63 -10.64 33.24
N ALA A 262 11.12 -11.42 32.27
CA ALA A 262 11.41 -10.87 30.93
C ALA A 262 10.19 -10.73 30.00
N MET A 263 9.28 -11.71 29.98
CA MET A 263 8.23 -11.77 28.96
C MET A 263 7.02 -10.86 29.25
N GLN A 264 6.65 -10.65 30.53
CA GLN A 264 5.56 -9.79 31.04
C GLN A 264 4.42 -9.47 30.03
N LEU A 265 3.74 -10.50 29.53
CA LEU A 265 2.57 -10.36 28.65
C LEU A 265 1.28 -10.36 29.49
N LYS A 266 0.29 -9.56 29.11
CA LYS A 266 -1.07 -9.61 29.70
C LYS A 266 -1.76 -10.91 29.32
N ASP A 267 -1.64 -11.33 28.06
CA ASP A 267 -2.07 -12.63 27.55
C ASP A 267 -0.85 -13.53 27.26
N THR A 268 -0.57 -14.44 28.19
CA THR A 268 0.57 -15.36 28.08
C THR A 268 0.40 -16.41 26.99
N ALA A 269 -0.82 -16.66 26.49
CA ALA A 269 -1.05 -17.63 25.42
C ALA A 269 -0.57 -17.12 24.05
N LEU A 270 -0.25 -15.83 23.91
CA LEU A 270 0.38 -15.27 22.72
C LEU A 270 1.83 -15.73 22.55
N PHE A 271 2.51 -16.07 23.65
CA PHE A 271 3.87 -16.63 23.57
C PHE A 271 3.82 -18.13 23.26
N ARG A 272 3.97 -18.45 21.98
CA ARG A 272 3.93 -19.83 21.47
C ARG A 272 5.32 -20.30 21.09
N GLN A 273 5.69 -21.49 21.56
CA GLN A 273 6.96 -22.16 21.29
C GLN A 273 6.81 -23.39 20.38
N GLN A 274 5.64 -23.56 19.76
CA GLN A 274 5.29 -24.65 18.86
C GLN A 274 4.88 -24.07 17.50
N ALA A 275 5.00 -24.85 16.43
CA ALA A 275 4.52 -24.46 15.10
C ALA A 275 3.01 -24.70 15.00
N TYR A 276 2.33 -23.98 14.10
CA TYR A 276 0.87 -24.11 13.91
C TYR A 276 0.56 -24.78 12.57
N ILE A 277 0.07 -26.01 12.61
CA ILE A 277 -0.24 -26.82 11.43
C ILE A 277 -1.63 -27.44 11.57
N ASP A 278 -2.52 -27.20 10.60
CA ASP A 278 -3.87 -27.77 10.55
C ASP A 278 -4.71 -27.55 11.83
N GLY A 279 -4.56 -26.39 12.47
CA GLY A 279 -5.26 -26.10 13.71
C GLY A 279 -4.75 -26.87 14.93
N ALA A 280 -3.47 -27.23 14.93
CA ALA A 280 -2.77 -27.85 16.04
C ALA A 280 -1.40 -27.20 16.25
N TRP A 281 -1.00 -27.08 17.53
CA TRP A 281 0.31 -26.64 17.97
C TRP A 281 1.22 -27.86 18.09
N LEU A 282 2.25 -27.95 17.25
CA LEU A 282 3.08 -29.14 17.07
C LEU A 282 4.58 -28.83 17.22
N ASP A 283 5.29 -29.79 17.79
CA ASP A 283 6.75 -29.86 17.77
C ASP A 283 7.26 -30.53 16.48
N ALA A 284 8.57 -30.45 16.23
CA ALA A 284 9.19 -31.12 15.07
C ALA A 284 9.18 -32.64 15.29
N ASP A 285 9.06 -33.41 14.20
CA ASP A 285 9.03 -34.87 14.29
C ASP A 285 10.33 -35.44 14.90
N SER A 286 11.44 -34.71 14.71
CA SER A 286 12.76 -35.02 15.26
C SER A 286 12.95 -34.61 16.72
N GLY A 287 12.04 -33.80 17.28
CA GLY A 287 12.20 -33.14 18.58
C GLY A 287 13.26 -32.02 18.60
N GLN A 288 13.90 -31.70 17.47
CA GLN A 288 14.88 -30.62 17.39
C GLN A 288 14.22 -29.25 17.46
N THR A 289 14.92 -28.28 18.06
CA THR A 289 14.46 -26.91 18.21
C THR A 289 15.52 -25.90 17.76
N ILE A 290 15.10 -24.65 17.61
CA ILE A 290 15.93 -23.46 17.35
C ILE A 290 15.74 -22.51 18.52
N SER A 291 16.84 -22.10 19.16
CA SER A 291 16.80 -21.06 20.19
C SER A 291 16.58 -19.69 19.58
N VAL A 292 15.74 -18.88 20.24
CA VAL A 292 15.49 -17.49 19.89
C VAL A 292 16.04 -16.63 21.01
N ASN A 293 16.95 -15.72 20.67
CA ASN A 293 17.67 -14.91 21.64
C ASN A 293 17.15 -13.48 21.59
N ASN A 294 17.16 -12.80 22.73
CA ASN A 294 16.95 -11.36 22.79
C ASN A 294 18.22 -10.65 22.30
N PRO A 295 18.19 -9.88 21.20
CA PRO A 295 19.39 -9.21 20.68
C PRO A 295 19.92 -8.11 21.61
N ALA A 296 19.11 -7.60 22.53
CA ALA A 296 19.51 -6.57 23.50
C ALA A 296 20.32 -7.11 24.67
N THR A 297 20.11 -8.37 25.07
CA THR A 297 20.71 -8.97 26.28
C THR A 297 21.50 -10.25 26.01
N GLY A 298 21.28 -10.90 24.87
CA GLY A 298 21.81 -12.22 24.54
C GLY A 298 21.08 -13.38 25.22
N GLU A 299 20.09 -13.12 26.07
CA GLU A 299 19.33 -14.14 26.79
C GLU A 299 18.45 -14.97 25.84
N ILE A 300 18.31 -16.27 26.12
CA ILE A 300 17.39 -17.13 25.38
C ILE A 300 15.96 -16.84 25.86
N LEU A 301 15.10 -16.37 24.96
CA LEU A 301 13.69 -16.11 25.24
C LEU A 301 12.87 -17.42 25.28
N GLY A 302 13.25 -18.37 24.45
CA GLY A 302 12.59 -19.66 24.30
C GLY A 302 13.11 -20.39 23.07
N THR A 303 12.36 -21.40 22.65
CA THR A 303 12.69 -22.20 21.46
C THR A 303 11.49 -22.38 20.55
N VAL A 304 11.74 -22.64 19.28
CA VAL A 304 10.72 -23.06 18.30
C VAL A 304 11.13 -24.36 17.59
N PRO A 305 10.20 -25.14 17.05
CA PRO A 305 10.52 -26.38 16.35
C PRO A 305 11.45 -26.15 15.16
N LYS A 306 12.39 -27.07 14.95
CA LYS A 306 13.24 -27.14 13.76
C LYS A 306 12.64 -28.11 12.74
N MET A 307 11.48 -27.77 12.18
CA MET A 307 10.80 -28.62 11.20
C MET A 307 11.54 -28.64 9.85
N GLY A 308 11.27 -29.68 9.06
CA GLY A 308 11.80 -29.87 7.72
C GLY A 308 10.71 -30.11 6.67
N ALA A 309 11.06 -30.85 5.62
CA ALA A 309 10.19 -31.08 4.48
C ALA A 309 8.93 -31.91 4.82
N ALA A 310 9.01 -32.86 5.75
CA ALA A 310 7.88 -33.74 6.07
C ALA A 310 6.72 -32.98 6.73
N GLU A 311 7.02 -32.15 7.72
CA GLU A 311 6.03 -31.32 8.41
C GLU A 311 5.50 -30.23 7.48
N THR A 312 6.37 -29.64 6.65
CA THR A 312 5.97 -28.68 5.61
C THR A 312 4.98 -29.30 4.63
N ARG A 313 5.23 -30.54 4.16
CA ARG A 313 4.31 -31.29 3.29
C ARG A 313 2.95 -31.49 3.96
N ARG A 314 2.91 -31.82 5.26
CA ARG A 314 1.65 -31.95 6.01
C ARG A 314 0.88 -30.64 6.09
N ALA A 315 1.57 -29.51 6.27
CA ALA A 315 0.96 -28.19 6.25
C ALA A 315 0.37 -27.84 4.87
N ILE A 316 1.09 -28.13 3.78
CA ILE A 316 0.60 -27.95 2.41
C ILE A 316 -0.63 -28.84 2.16
N ASP A 317 -0.58 -30.10 2.59
CA ASP A 317 -1.70 -31.03 2.43
C ASP A 317 -2.94 -30.58 3.20
N ALA A 318 -2.77 -29.99 4.39
CA ALA A 318 -3.85 -29.37 5.14
C ALA A 318 -4.43 -28.14 4.44
N ALA A 319 -3.56 -27.28 3.91
CA ALA A 319 -3.97 -26.10 3.15
C ALA A 319 -4.77 -26.45 1.89
N GLU A 320 -4.39 -27.51 1.17
CA GLU A 320 -5.14 -28.04 0.03
C GLU A 320 -6.50 -28.60 0.45
N ARG A 321 -6.57 -29.36 1.56
CA ARG A 321 -7.84 -29.89 2.10
C ARG A 321 -8.81 -28.78 2.52
N ALA A 322 -8.31 -27.71 3.12
CA ALA A 322 -9.13 -26.60 3.62
C ALA A 322 -9.60 -25.64 2.51
N LEU A 323 -8.90 -25.60 1.37
CA LEU A 323 -9.12 -24.63 0.30
C LEU A 323 -10.56 -24.61 -0.25
N PRO A 324 -11.23 -25.74 -0.58
CA PRO A 324 -12.57 -25.71 -1.15
C PRO A 324 -13.57 -25.00 -0.24
N ALA A 325 -13.64 -25.41 1.04
CA ALA A 325 -14.58 -24.84 2.01
C ALA A 325 -14.32 -23.35 2.27
N TRP A 326 -13.05 -22.92 2.31
CA TRP A 326 -12.69 -21.51 2.50
C TRP A 326 -13.03 -20.64 1.29
N ARG A 327 -12.74 -21.14 0.08
CA ARG A 327 -13.05 -20.44 -1.17
C ARG A 327 -14.55 -20.31 -1.41
N ASP A 328 -15.32 -21.32 -1.02
CA ASP A 328 -16.77 -21.36 -1.22
C ASP A 328 -17.55 -20.44 -0.27
N LEU A 329 -16.91 -19.93 0.79
CA LEU A 329 -17.46 -18.82 1.56
C LEU A 329 -17.68 -17.60 0.66
N THR A 330 -18.68 -16.81 0.98
CA THR A 330 -18.83 -15.50 0.35
C THR A 330 -17.67 -14.58 0.75
N ALA A 331 -17.37 -13.61 -0.11
CA ALA A 331 -16.41 -12.55 0.21
C ALA A 331 -16.75 -11.84 1.54
N LYS A 332 -18.04 -11.68 1.85
CA LYS A 332 -18.50 -11.06 3.09
C LYS A 332 -18.16 -11.89 4.33
N GLU A 333 -18.33 -13.20 4.27
CA GLU A 333 -18.00 -14.08 5.41
C GLU A 333 -16.49 -14.12 5.66
N ARG A 334 -15.67 -14.17 4.60
CA ARG A 334 -14.20 -14.03 4.74
C ARG A 334 -13.81 -12.67 5.31
N SER A 335 -14.41 -11.59 4.79
CA SER A 335 -14.23 -10.22 5.27
C SER A 335 -14.50 -10.09 6.78
N GLN A 336 -15.58 -10.69 7.28
CA GLN A 336 -15.92 -10.63 8.71
C GLN A 336 -14.89 -11.34 9.60
N LYS A 337 -14.37 -12.49 9.17
CA LYS A 337 -13.32 -13.22 9.90
C LYS A 337 -12.00 -12.46 9.93
N LEU A 338 -11.59 -11.90 8.79
CA LEU A 338 -10.41 -11.04 8.70
C LEU A 338 -10.57 -9.78 9.55
N ARG A 339 -11.74 -9.14 9.53
CA ARG A 339 -12.04 -8.00 10.39
C ARG A 339 -11.90 -8.34 11.87
N ARG A 340 -12.40 -9.51 12.31
CA ARG A 340 -12.21 -9.96 13.70
C ARG A 340 -10.73 -10.18 14.04
N TRP A 341 -9.94 -10.68 13.09
CA TRP A 341 -8.50 -10.83 13.29
C TRP A 341 -7.81 -9.48 13.45
N PHE A 342 -8.14 -8.49 12.61
CA PHE A 342 -7.68 -7.11 12.79
C PHE A 342 -8.01 -6.56 14.18
N GLU A 343 -9.25 -6.70 14.64
CA GLU A 343 -9.67 -6.23 15.97
C GLU A 343 -8.84 -6.88 17.07
N LEU A 344 -8.62 -8.20 17.01
CA LEU A 344 -7.80 -8.94 17.96
C LEU A 344 -6.33 -8.49 17.95
N LEU A 345 -5.75 -8.16 16.79
CA LEU A 345 -4.39 -7.61 16.71
C LEU A 345 -4.30 -6.27 17.43
N MET A 346 -5.30 -5.39 17.25
CA MET A 346 -5.35 -4.09 17.92
C MET A 346 -5.64 -4.20 19.42
N GLU A 347 -6.53 -5.10 19.83
CA GLU A 347 -6.83 -5.40 21.24
C GLU A 347 -5.56 -5.87 22.00
N ASN A 348 -4.64 -6.56 21.31
CA ASN A 348 -3.42 -7.13 21.89
C ASN A 348 -2.14 -6.37 21.47
N GLN A 349 -2.27 -5.13 20.98
CA GLN A 349 -1.15 -4.35 20.42
C GLN A 349 0.05 -4.23 21.37
N ASP A 350 -0.21 -4.06 22.67
CA ASP A 350 0.82 -3.91 23.69
C ASP A 350 1.69 -5.17 23.83
N ASP A 351 1.05 -6.33 23.97
CA ASP A 351 1.74 -7.62 24.16
C ASP A 351 2.49 -8.02 22.90
N LEU A 352 1.87 -7.84 21.73
CA LEU A 352 2.51 -8.10 20.45
C LEU A 352 3.72 -7.18 20.22
N GLY A 353 3.60 -5.89 20.57
CA GLY A 353 4.71 -4.94 20.49
C GLY A 353 5.86 -5.31 21.42
N ARG A 354 5.57 -5.70 22.67
CA ARG A 354 6.58 -6.16 23.62
C ARG A 354 7.28 -7.42 23.12
N LEU A 355 6.53 -8.42 22.66
CA LEU A 355 7.07 -9.68 22.15
C LEU A 355 8.00 -9.44 20.95
N MET A 356 7.59 -8.58 20.02
CA MET A 356 8.41 -8.17 18.87
C MET A 356 9.71 -7.47 19.30
N THR A 357 9.63 -6.51 20.24
CA THR A 357 10.82 -5.84 20.77
C THR A 357 11.79 -6.82 21.41
N LEU A 358 11.28 -7.81 22.16
CA LEU A 358 12.11 -8.82 22.81
C LEU A 358 12.89 -9.66 21.79
N GLU A 359 12.25 -10.15 20.73
CA GLU A 359 12.92 -11.04 19.76
C GLU A 359 13.70 -10.29 18.67
N GLN A 360 13.30 -9.07 18.31
CA GLN A 360 13.88 -8.33 17.17
C GLN A 360 14.77 -7.15 17.60
N GLY A 361 14.47 -6.50 18.72
CA GLY A 361 15.28 -5.43 19.31
C GLY A 361 14.78 -4.00 19.11
N LYS A 362 13.86 -3.73 18.17
CA LYS A 362 13.40 -2.34 17.94
C LYS A 362 12.71 -1.72 19.16
N PRO A 363 12.75 -0.37 19.31
CA PRO A 363 12.03 0.32 20.37
C PRO A 363 10.55 -0.04 20.42
N LEU A 364 9.99 -0.14 21.64
CA LEU A 364 8.60 -0.55 21.85
C LEU A 364 7.59 0.33 21.11
N ALA A 365 7.86 1.63 21.01
CA ALA A 365 7.02 2.55 20.24
C ALA A 365 6.99 2.18 18.75
N GLU A 366 8.15 1.84 18.16
CA GLU A 366 8.22 1.36 16.77
C GLU A 366 7.53 0.01 16.61
N ALA A 367 7.70 -0.91 17.56
CA ALA A 367 7.04 -2.22 17.52
C ALA A 367 5.51 -2.08 17.55
N LYS A 368 4.95 -1.25 18.43
CA LYS A 368 3.50 -0.96 18.45
C LYS A 368 3.04 -0.30 17.15
N GLY A 369 3.82 0.61 16.61
CA GLY A 369 3.58 1.22 15.29
C GLY A 369 3.55 0.17 14.18
N GLU A 370 4.45 -0.81 14.21
CA GLU A 370 4.41 -1.95 13.29
C GLU A 370 3.16 -2.80 13.50
N ILE A 371 2.73 -3.11 14.73
CA ILE A 371 1.52 -3.91 14.94
C ILE A 371 0.29 -3.20 14.35
N ALA A 372 0.17 -1.88 14.53
CA ALA A 372 -0.91 -1.11 13.88
C ALA A 372 -0.80 -1.15 12.35
N TYR A 373 0.41 -0.97 11.81
CA TYR A 373 0.66 -1.08 10.38
C TYR A 373 0.34 -2.48 9.84
N ALA A 374 0.73 -3.54 10.55
CA ALA A 374 0.43 -4.92 10.19
C ALA A 374 -1.07 -5.19 10.20
N ALA A 375 -1.79 -4.72 11.23
CA ALA A 375 -3.22 -4.87 11.37
C ALA A 375 -3.97 -4.14 10.24
N SER A 376 -3.49 -2.97 9.80
CA SER A 376 -4.11 -2.21 8.70
C SER A 376 -4.22 -3.01 7.38
N PHE A 377 -3.25 -3.88 7.06
CA PHE A 377 -3.36 -4.75 5.88
C PHE A 377 -4.48 -5.79 6.01
N ILE A 378 -4.71 -6.32 7.22
CA ILE A 378 -5.81 -7.25 7.45
C ILE A 378 -7.15 -6.54 7.30
N GLU A 379 -7.29 -5.33 7.84
CA GLU A 379 -8.48 -4.49 7.65
C GLU A 379 -8.70 -4.18 6.16
N TRP A 380 -7.67 -3.64 5.49
CA TRP A 380 -7.72 -3.28 4.08
C TRP A 380 -8.13 -4.46 3.19
N PHE A 381 -7.51 -5.62 3.35
CA PHE A 381 -7.84 -6.78 2.52
C PHE A 381 -9.15 -7.47 2.93
N ALA A 382 -9.58 -7.34 4.19
CA ALA A 382 -10.96 -7.69 4.55
C ALA A 382 -11.97 -6.87 3.74
N GLU A 383 -11.67 -5.60 3.48
CA GLU A 383 -12.49 -4.75 2.65
C GLU A 383 -12.40 -5.10 1.16
N GLU A 384 -11.17 -5.26 0.63
CA GLU A 384 -10.93 -5.61 -0.77
C GLU A 384 -11.45 -7.00 -1.17
N ALA A 385 -11.62 -7.93 -0.21
CA ALA A 385 -12.25 -9.22 -0.46
C ALA A 385 -13.61 -9.10 -1.20
N LYS A 386 -14.36 -8.02 -0.92
CA LYS A 386 -15.69 -7.75 -1.49
C LYS A 386 -15.64 -6.96 -2.81
N ARG A 387 -14.45 -6.60 -3.28
CA ARG A 387 -14.22 -5.70 -4.43
C ARG A 387 -13.38 -6.34 -5.54
N ILE A 388 -13.34 -7.68 -5.56
CA ILE A 388 -12.70 -8.44 -6.64
C ILE A 388 -13.63 -8.40 -7.87
N TYR A 389 -13.52 -7.34 -8.65
CA TYR A 389 -14.33 -7.13 -9.85
C TYR A 389 -13.77 -7.92 -11.04
N GLY A 390 -14.68 -8.54 -11.79
CA GLY A 390 -14.44 -9.03 -13.14
C GLY A 390 -14.87 -7.99 -14.18
N ASP A 391 -14.93 -8.41 -15.45
CA ASP A 391 -15.24 -7.52 -16.57
C ASP A 391 -16.27 -8.14 -17.52
N THR A 392 -17.05 -7.29 -18.17
CA THR A 392 -17.82 -7.64 -19.37
C THR A 392 -17.24 -6.86 -20.53
N ILE A 393 -16.78 -7.56 -21.58
CA ILE A 393 -16.12 -6.93 -22.73
C ILE A 393 -17.05 -7.07 -23.95
N PRO A 394 -17.23 -6.02 -24.78
CA PRO A 394 -18.02 -6.11 -26.00
C PRO A 394 -17.58 -7.30 -26.87
N GLY A 395 -18.58 -8.11 -27.29
CA GLY A 395 -18.33 -9.27 -28.13
C GLY A 395 -17.77 -8.86 -29.49
N HIS A 396 -16.73 -9.57 -29.94
CA HIS A 396 -16.15 -9.39 -31.28
C HIS A 396 -17.05 -9.95 -32.41
N GLN A 397 -18.08 -10.73 -32.05
CA GLN A 397 -19.12 -11.27 -32.93
C GLN A 397 -20.49 -11.09 -32.28
N LYS A 398 -21.54 -10.94 -33.10
CA LYS A 398 -22.92 -10.64 -32.65
C LYS A 398 -23.45 -11.69 -31.65
N ASP A 399 -23.09 -12.94 -31.88
CA ASP A 399 -23.53 -14.12 -31.13
C ASP A 399 -22.55 -14.50 -29.99
N LYS A 400 -21.59 -13.63 -29.63
CA LYS A 400 -20.64 -13.87 -28.54
C LYS A 400 -20.81 -12.87 -27.41
N ARG A 401 -20.61 -13.35 -26.18
CA ARG A 401 -20.44 -12.53 -24.97
C ARG A 401 -19.11 -12.89 -24.30
N ILE A 402 -18.35 -11.87 -23.92
CA ILE A 402 -17.06 -12.04 -23.25
C ILE A 402 -17.22 -11.61 -21.80
N LEU A 403 -16.99 -12.55 -20.88
CA LEU A 403 -16.92 -12.30 -19.45
C LEU A 403 -15.51 -12.60 -18.95
N VAL A 404 -15.03 -11.81 -18.01
CA VAL A 404 -13.81 -12.05 -17.26
C VAL A 404 -14.18 -12.17 -15.80
N ILE A 405 -13.76 -13.24 -15.14
CA ILE A 405 -13.89 -13.42 -13.69
C ILE A 405 -12.52 -13.64 -13.08
N LYS A 406 -12.39 -13.34 -11.79
CA LYS A 406 -11.15 -13.54 -11.02
C LYS A 406 -11.41 -14.54 -9.89
N GLN A 407 -10.54 -15.53 -9.73
CA GLN A 407 -10.70 -16.60 -8.74
C GLN A 407 -9.38 -16.83 -8.00
N PRO A 408 -9.39 -17.27 -6.73
CA PRO A 408 -8.16 -17.51 -5.98
C PRO A 408 -7.27 -18.53 -6.68
N ILE A 409 -5.97 -18.25 -6.69
CA ILE A 409 -4.96 -19.09 -7.36
C ILE A 409 -4.87 -20.49 -6.72
N GLY A 410 -5.08 -20.62 -5.41
CA GLY A 410 -5.13 -21.88 -4.68
C GLY A 410 -4.31 -21.85 -3.39
N VAL A 411 -3.54 -22.91 -3.12
CA VAL A 411 -2.60 -22.94 -1.99
C VAL A 411 -1.42 -22.01 -2.29
N THR A 412 -1.12 -21.13 -1.33
CA THR A 412 -0.04 -20.16 -1.41
C THR A 412 0.98 -20.41 -0.31
N ALA A 413 2.21 -19.94 -0.49
CA ALA A 413 3.18 -19.93 0.59
C ALA A 413 3.89 -18.58 0.70
N ALA A 414 4.26 -18.24 1.93
CA ALA A 414 4.97 -17.02 2.26
C ALA A 414 6.26 -17.34 3.03
N ILE A 415 7.36 -16.73 2.62
CA ILE A 415 8.63 -16.77 3.35
C ILE A 415 8.98 -15.33 3.73
N THR A 416 9.09 -15.04 5.03
CA THR A 416 9.19 -13.67 5.54
C THR A 416 10.47 -13.40 6.33
N PRO A 417 10.98 -12.16 6.29
CA PRO A 417 12.22 -11.75 6.94
C PRO A 417 11.97 -11.35 8.40
N TRP A 418 13.05 -11.00 9.10
CA TRP A 418 13.04 -10.71 10.53
C TRP A 418 12.83 -9.24 10.88
N ASN A 419 12.99 -8.31 9.92
CA ASN A 419 13.02 -6.88 10.22
C ASN A 419 11.65 -6.27 10.52
N PHE A 420 10.58 -6.83 9.93
CA PHE A 420 9.19 -6.52 10.26
C PHE A 420 8.42 -7.84 10.51
N PRO A 421 8.62 -8.47 11.69
CA PRO A 421 8.11 -9.80 11.99
C PRO A 421 6.58 -9.94 11.89
N ALA A 422 5.84 -8.85 12.09
CA ALA A 422 4.39 -8.86 12.00
C ALA A 422 3.90 -8.41 10.63
N ALA A 423 4.33 -7.22 10.17
CA ALA A 423 3.79 -6.63 8.95
C ALA A 423 4.07 -7.45 7.70
N MET A 424 5.21 -8.16 7.63
CA MET A 424 5.51 -9.03 6.48
C MET A 424 4.58 -10.23 6.38
N ILE A 425 4.02 -10.69 7.50
CA ILE A 425 3.03 -11.76 7.49
C ILE A 425 1.70 -11.21 6.96
N THR A 426 1.20 -10.11 7.52
CA THR A 426 -0.13 -9.61 7.20
C THR A 426 -0.22 -9.03 5.79
N ARG A 427 0.87 -8.45 5.27
CA ARG A 427 1.02 -8.05 3.85
C ARG A 427 0.81 -9.20 2.87
N LYS A 428 1.05 -10.46 3.28
CA LYS A 428 0.93 -11.66 2.45
C LYS A 428 -0.33 -12.47 2.77
N ALA A 429 -0.57 -12.73 4.05
CA ALA A 429 -1.72 -13.49 4.52
C ALA A 429 -3.04 -12.73 4.30
N GLY A 430 -3.07 -11.42 4.54
CA GLY A 430 -4.24 -10.56 4.31
C GLY A 430 -4.85 -10.73 2.90
N PRO A 431 -4.10 -10.41 1.82
CA PRO A 431 -4.62 -10.54 0.46
C PRO A 431 -4.89 -11.99 0.06
N ALA A 432 -4.06 -12.95 0.48
CA ALA A 432 -4.28 -14.36 0.16
C ALA A 432 -5.60 -14.88 0.71
N LEU A 433 -5.84 -14.67 2.01
CA LEU A 433 -7.05 -15.11 2.68
C LEU A 433 -8.28 -14.38 2.13
N ALA A 434 -8.18 -13.07 1.88
CA ALA A 434 -9.24 -12.27 1.29
C ALA A 434 -9.67 -12.79 -0.09
N ALA A 435 -8.70 -13.11 -0.96
CA ALA A 435 -8.91 -13.70 -2.27
C ALA A 435 -9.61 -15.07 -2.22
N GLY A 436 -9.55 -15.76 -1.07
CA GLY A 436 -10.07 -17.12 -0.89
C GLY A 436 -9.00 -18.21 -1.05
N CYS A 437 -7.72 -17.86 -0.94
CA CYS A 437 -6.60 -18.80 -0.88
C CYS A 437 -6.37 -19.32 0.54
N THR A 438 -5.59 -20.38 0.65
CA THR A 438 -4.97 -20.85 1.90
C THR A 438 -3.47 -20.57 1.87
N MET A 439 -2.82 -20.48 3.04
CA MET A 439 -1.41 -20.07 3.11
C MET A 439 -0.59 -20.86 4.14
N VAL A 440 0.60 -21.29 3.72
CA VAL A 440 1.67 -21.81 4.60
C VAL A 440 2.78 -20.77 4.72
N ILE A 441 3.09 -20.35 5.95
CA ILE A 441 4.07 -19.32 6.26
C ILE A 441 5.32 -19.96 6.86
N LYS A 442 6.50 -19.54 6.39
CA LYS A 442 7.77 -19.74 7.07
C LYS A 442 8.32 -18.38 7.52
N PRO A 443 8.30 -18.05 8.83
CA PRO A 443 8.90 -16.83 9.33
C PRO A 443 10.43 -16.93 9.40
N ALA A 444 11.11 -15.82 9.64
CA ALA A 444 12.54 -15.84 9.96
C ALA A 444 12.78 -16.54 11.30
N SER A 445 13.85 -17.34 11.38
CA SER A 445 14.16 -18.12 12.59
C SER A 445 14.63 -17.24 13.76
N GLN A 446 15.02 -16.00 13.48
CA GLN A 446 15.41 -15.00 14.48
C GLN A 446 14.22 -14.36 15.19
N THR A 447 13.05 -14.27 14.51
CA THR A 447 11.87 -13.59 15.05
C THR A 447 10.56 -14.36 14.79
N PRO A 448 10.48 -15.64 15.18
CA PRO A 448 9.31 -16.48 14.88
C PRO A 448 8.11 -16.19 15.80
N PHE A 449 8.30 -15.64 17.00
CA PHE A 449 7.25 -15.56 18.01
C PHE A 449 6.14 -14.60 17.60
N SER A 450 6.47 -13.48 16.94
CA SER A 450 5.46 -12.57 16.37
C SER A 450 4.54 -13.28 15.38
N ALA A 451 5.08 -14.12 14.50
CA ALA A 451 4.28 -14.89 13.54
C ALA A 451 3.37 -15.91 14.24
N LEU A 452 3.87 -16.57 15.27
CA LEU A 452 3.10 -17.54 16.05
C LEU A 452 1.99 -16.86 16.87
N ALA A 453 2.26 -15.70 17.47
CA ALA A 453 1.25 -14.91 18.17
C ALA A 453 0.13 -14.41 17.23
N MET A 454 0.48 -14.01 16.01
CA MET A 454 -0.52 -13.59 15.03
C MET A 454 -1.42 -14.73 14.56
N VAL A 455 -0.89 -15.94 14.36
CA VAL A 455 -1.73 -17.09 13.97
C VAL A 455 -2.59 -17.61 15.12
N GLU A 456 -2.13 -17.52 16.37
CA GLU A 456 -2.97 -17.72 17.55
C GLU A 456 -4.19 -16.78 17.53
N LEU A 457 -3.99 -15.50 17.23
CA LEU A 457 -5.09 -14.54 17.09
C LEU A 457 -5.96 -14.80 15.86
N ALA A 458 -5.39 -15.32 14.77
CA ALA A 458 -6.14 -15.72 13.58
C ALA A 458 -7.09 -16.90 13.88
N GLU A 459 -6.63 -17.88 14.65
CA GLU A 459 -7.44 -19.00 15.15
C GLU A 459 -8.61 -18.48 16.00
N ARG A 460 -8.33 -17.58 16.95
CA ARG A 460 -9.37 -16.94 17.78
C ARG A 460 -10.36 -16.11 16.97
N ALA A 461 -9.93 -15.54 15.85
CA ALA A 461 -10.81 -14.84 14.90
C ALA A 461 -11.73 -15.78 14.10
N GLY A 462 -11.55 -17.10 14.23
CA GLY A 462 -12.32 -18.11 13.53
C GLY A 462 -11.87 -18.34 12.09
N ILE A 463 -10.60 -18.07 11.77
CA ILE A 463 -9.96 -18.60 10.55
C ILE A 463 -9.95 -20.14 10.68
N PRO A 464 -10.53 -20.89 9.71
CA PRO A 464 -10.64 -22.34 9.83
C PRO A 464 -9.30 -23.06 9.86
N LYS A 465 -9.28 -24.26 10.46
CA LYS A 465 -8.11 -25.14 10.47
C LYS A 465 -7.60 -25.42 9.05
N GLY A 466 -6.27 -25.40 8.89
CA GLY A 466 -5.61 -25.61 7.60
C GLY A 466 -5.60 -24.40 6.67
N VAL A 467 -6.46 -23.38 6.88
CA VAL A 467 -6.49 -22.19 6.02
C VAL A 467 -5.21 -21.35 6.17
N LEU A 468 -4.67 -21.30 7.39
CA LEU A 468 -3.40 -20.65 7.71
C LEU A 468 -2.54 -21.63 8.52
N SER A 469 -1.26 -21.72 8.18
CA SER A 469 -0.27 -22.52 8.94
C SER A 469 1.05 -21.76 9.02
N VAL A 470 1.75 -21.92 10.14
CA VAL A 470 3.08 -21.33 10.39
C VAL A 470 4.05 -22.46 10.73
N VAL A 471 5.04 -22.66 9.87
CA VAL A 471 6.07 -23.70 9.99
C VAL A 471 7.42 -23.04 10.29
N THR A 472 7.99 -23.33 11.46
CA THR A 472 9.32 -22.88 11.86
C THR A 472 10.36 -23.95 11.58
N GLY A 473 11.56 -23.58 11.15
CA GLY A 473 12.64 -24.55 10.99
C GLY A 473 13.69 -24.16 9.96
N SER A 474 14.25 -25.16 9.29
CA SER A 474 15.32 -25.03 8.31
C SER A 474 14.85 -24.23 7.09
N ALA A 475 15.49 -23.10 6.80
CA ALA A 475 15.15 -22.27 5.64
C ALA A 475 15.27 -23.05 4.32
N GLY A 476 16.28 -23.91 4.19
CA GLY A 476 16.51 -24.73 3.00
C GLY A 476 15.45 -25.82 2.85
N ASP A 477 15.22 -26.63 3.87
CA ASP A 477 14.32 -27.80 3.75
C ASP A 477 12.87 -27.37 3.55
N ILE A 478 12.42 -26.36 4.30
CA ILE A 478 11.07 -25.80 4.16
C ILE A 478 10.94 -25.10 2.81
N GLY A 479 11.90 -24.23 2.45
CA GLY A 479 11.87 -23.50 1.18
C GLY A 479 11.87 -24.42 -0.05
N ASN A 480 12.67 -25.48 -0.03
CA ASN A 480 12.71 -26.49 -1.09
C ASN A 480 11.37 -27.22 -1.21
N GLU A 481 10.74 -27.62 -0.11
CA GLU A 481 9.43 -28.27 -0.17
C GLU A 481 8.35 -27.32 -0.69
N LEU A 482 8.31 -26.07 -0.23
CA LEU A 482 7.33 -25.07 -0.70
C LEU A 482 7.47 -24.80 -2.21
N THR A 483 8.69 -24.73 -2.72
CA THR A 483 8.98 -24.45 -4.14
C THR A 483 8.86 -25.69 -5.04
N ALA A 484 9.12 -26.89 -4.53
CA ALA A 484 9.01 -28.12 -5.33
C ALA A 484 7.60 -28.71 -5.34
N ASN A 485 6.81 -28.54 -4.27
CA ASN A 485 5.52 -29.20 -4.15
C ASN A 485 4.48 -28.64 -5.16
N PRO A 486 3.84 -29.46 -6.00
CA PRO A 486 2.94 -28.99 -7.05
C PRO A 486 1.62 -28.38 -6.54
N LYS A 487 1.25 -28.63 -5.28
CA LYS A 487 0.02 -28.08 -4.68
C LYS A 487 0.16 -26.57 -4.42
N VAL A 488 1.36 -26.11 -4.10
CA VAL A 488 1.65 -24.68 -3.92
C VAL A 488 1.68 -24.00 -5.29
N ARG A 489 0.80 -23.04 -5.54
CA ARG A 489 0.68 -22.36 -6.85
C ARG A 489 1.25 -20.95 -6.86
N LYS A 490 1.49 -20.39 -5.67
CA LYS A 490 2.00 -19.04 -5.46
C LYS A 490 3.04 -19.03 -4.35
N ILE A 491 4.20 -18.43 -4.61
CA ILE A 491 5.19 -18.07 -3.57
C ILE A 491 5.25 -16.56 -3.43
N SER A 492 5.22 -16.05 -2.20
CA SER A 492 5.53 -14.66 -1.88
C SER A 492 6.73 -14.63 -0.93
N PHE A 493 7.79 -13.93 -1.33
CA PHE A 493 9.03 -13.85 -0.56
C PHE A 493 9.44 -12.40 -0.35
N THR A 494 9.92 -12.11 0.86
CA THR A 494 10.62 -10.87 1.16
C THR A 494 11.95 -11.21 1.83
N GLY A 495 13.06 -10.63 1.34
CA GLY A 495 14.39 -10.92 1.86
C GLY A 495 15.49 -10.54 0.89
N SER A 496 16.64 -11.21 0.93
CA SER A 496 17.78 -10.85 0.08
C SER A 496 17.55 -11.21 -1.38
N THR A 497 18.17 -10.45 -2.27
CA THR A 497 18.04 -10.62 -3.73
C THR A 497 18.53 -11.98 -4.20
N GLU A 498 19.62 -12.48 -3.61
CA GLU A 498 20.22 -13.78 -3.96
C GLU A 498 19.28 -14.94 -3.62
N VAL A 499 18.63 -14.88 -2.46
CA VAL A 499 17.64 -15.88 -2.06
C VAL A 499 16.39 -15.76 -2.94
N GLY A 500 15.96 -14.54 -3.26
CA GLY A 500 14.84 -14.30 -4.18
C GLY A 500 15.05 -14.92 -5.55
N ALA A 501 16.23 -14.70 -6.14
CA ALA A 501 16.61 -15.29 -7.43
C ALA A 501 16.61 -16.83 -7.38
N LYS A 502 17.18 -17.42 -6.32
CA LYS A 502 17.16 -18.87 -6.11
C LYS A 502 15.74 -19.43 -5.96
N LEU A 503 14.88 -18.75 -5.20
CA LEU A 503 13.48 -19.17 -5.03
C LEU A 503 12.71 -19.07 -6.35
N MET A 504 12.98 -18.04 -7.16
CA MET A 504 12.39 -17.90 -8.49
C MET A 504 12.83 -19.03 -9.43
N GLU A 505 14.11 -19.39 -9.44
CA GLU A 505 14.65 -20.54 -10.16
C GLU A 505 13.94 -21.84 -9.73
N GLN A 506 13.84 -22.07 -8.42
CA GLN A 506 13.17 -23.26 -7.87
C GLN A 506 11.66 -23.32 -8.17
N CYS A 507 11.03 -22.17 -8.43
CA CYS A 507 9.62 -22.11 -8.84
C CYS A 507 9.39 -22.43 -10.32
N ALA A 508 10.43 -22.34 -11.16
CA ALA A 508 10.32 -22.50 -12.61
C ALA A 508 9.76 -23.87 -13.04
N PRO A 509 10.14 -25.03 -12.45
CA PRO A 509 9.57 -26.33 -12.83
C PRO A 509 8.05 -26.42 -12.64
N GLY A 510 7.49 -25.68 -11.68
CA GLY A 510 6.06 -25.65 -11.39
C GLY A 510 5.31 -24.49 -12.01
N ILE A 511 5.99 -23.59 -12.74
CA ILE A 511 5.46 -22.34 -13.29
C ILE A 511 4.62 -21.59 -12.24
N LYS A 512 5.14 -21.51 -11.01
CA LYS A 512 4.41 -20.88 -9.91
C LYS A 512 4.39 -19.37 -10.12
N LYS A 513 3.31 -18.71 -9.73
CA LYS A 513 3.29 -17.25 -9.65
C LYS A 513 4.19 -16.82 -8.48
N VAL A 514 5.05 -15.82 -8.70
CA VAL A 514 6.05 -15.39 -7.70
C VAL A 514 5.92 -13.89 -7.47
N SER A 515 5.89 -13.47 -6.20
CA SER A 515 6.04 -12.06 -5.80
C SER A 515 7.28 -11.99 -4.94
N LEU A 516 8.14 -11.02 -5.23
CA LEU A 516 9.45 -10.85 -4.63
C LEU A 516 9.58 -9.40 -4.20
N GLU A 517 9.90 -9.18 -2.93
CA GLU A 517 10.28 -7.88 -2.38
C GLU A 517 11.70 -8.02 -1.84
N LEU A 518 12.68 -7.52 -2.58
CA LEU A 518 14.10 -7.86 -2.40
C LEU A 518 14.92 -6.67 -1.90
N GLY A 519 16.23 -6.71 -2.12
CA GLY A 519 17.16 -5.66 -1.71
C GLY A 519 16.84 -4.31 -2.35
N GLY A 520 17.20 -3.25 -1.63
CA GLY A 520 17.11 -1.87 -2.08
C GLY A 520 18.46 -1.16 -1.94
N ASN A 521 18.61 -0.03 -2.64
CA ASN A 521 19.73 0.88 -2.44
C ASN A 521 19.22 2.32 -2.54
N ALA A 522 18.33 2.67 -1.61
CA ALA A 522 17.46 3.84 -1.73
C ALA A 522 18.27 5.15 -1.70
N PRO A 523 18.17 5.99 -2.75
CA PRO A 523 18.72 7.33 -2.76
C PRO A 523 17.75 8.29 -2.05
N PHE A 524 18.31 9.24 -1.30
CA PHE A 524 17.61 10.37 -0.71
C PHE A 524 18.24 11.65 -1.22
N ILE A 525 17.54 12.40 -2.06
CA ILE A 525 18.10 13.53 -2.82
C ILE A 525 17.60 14.85 -2.23
N VAL A 526 18.50 15.75 -1.85
CA VAL A 526 18.16 17.08 -1.32
C VAL A 526 18.66 18.13 -2.30
N PHE A 527 17.73 18.81 -2.96
CA PHE A 527 18.03 19.92 -3.87
C PHE A 527 18.18 21.25 -3.13
N ASP A 528 18.79 22.25 -3.77
CA ASP A 528 19.01 23.59 -3.19
C ASP A 528 17.72 24.30 -2.77
N ASP A 529 16.60 24.00 -3.44
CA ASP A 529 15.28 24.58 -3.16
C ASP A 529 14.46 23.77 -2.14
N ALA A 530 15.05 22.73 -1.55
CA ALA A 530 14.44 21.95 -0.50
C ALA A 530 14.19 22.78 0.78
N ASP A 531 13.15 22.42 1.51
CA ASP A 531 13.09 22.75 2.94
C ASP A 531 14.11 21.89 3.68
N LEU A 532 15.23 22.47 4.11
CA LEU A 532 16.30 21.71 4.74
C LEU A 532 15.91 21.11 6.09
N ASP A 533 15.05 21.78 6.87
CA ASP A 533 14.65 21.26 8.17
C ASP A 533 13.71 20.05 8.01
N GLU A 534 12.78 20.12 7.06
CA GLU A 534 11.95 18.96 6.72
C GLU A 534 12.75 17.85 6.02
N ALA A 535 13.75 18.18 5.19
CA ALA A 535 14.64 17.19 4.59
C ALA A 535 15.46 16.44 5.65
N VAL A 536 15.99 17.14 6.66
CA VAL A 536 16.71 16.52 7.79
C VAL A 536 15.76 15.60 8.58
N LYS A 537 14.55 16.06 8.90
CA LYS A 537 13.53 15.25 9.59
C LYS A 537 13.16 14.01 8.78
N GLY A 538 12.98 14.15 7.47
CA GLY A 538 12.74 13.05 6.54
C GLY A 538 13.88 12.05 6.55
N ALA A 539 15.11 12.52 6.39
CA ALA A 539 16.31 11.68 6.40
C ALA A 539 16.46 10.91 7.72
N MET A 540 16.18 11.54 8.86
CA MET A 540 16.19 10.90 10.17
C MET A 540 15.18 9.75 10.24
N GLN A 541 13.93 10.00 9.83
CA GLN A 541 12.85 9.00 9.80
C GLN A 541 13.14 7.83 8.86
N SER A 542 13.75 8.11 7.70
CA SER A 542 13.99 7.09 6.68
C SER A 542 15.31 6.34 6.84
N LYS A 543 16.29 6.87 7.60
CA LYS A 543 17.61 6.25 7.78
C LYS A 543 17.72 5.47 9.09
N TYR A 544 17.20 6.02 10.19
CA TYR A 544 17.48 5.49 11.53
C TYR A 544 16.33 4.69 12.14
N ARG A 545 15.13 4.74 11.56
CA ARG A 545 14.02 3.83 11.92
C ARG A 545 14.49 2.38 11.85
N ASN A 546 14.11 1.58 12.85
CA ASN A 546 14.54 0.18 13.00
C ASN A 546 16.07 0.01 12.96
N ALA A 547 16.82 1.00 13.45
CA ALA A 547 18.28 1.07 13.36
C ALA A 547 18.81 0.94 11.92
N GLY A 548 18.06 1.41 10.91
CA GLY A 548 18.45 1.31 9.50
C GLY A 548 18.21 -0.06 8.85
N GLN A 549 17.56 -0.99 9.56
CA GLN A 549 17.31 -2.36 9.09
C GLN A 549 15.95 -2.46 8.36
N THR A 550 15.71 -1.64 7.35
CA THR A 550 14.50 -1.73 6.52
C THR A 550 14.87 -1.70 5.05
N CYS A 551 14.11 -2.44 4.23
CA CYS A 551 14.34 -2.51 2.77
C CYS A 551 14.14 -1.15 2.06
N VAL A 552 13.37 -0.24 2.66
CA VAL A 552 13.15 1.12 2.15
C VAL A 552 13.99 2.16 2.89
N CYS A 553 14.89 1.74 3.78
CA CYS A 553 15.78 2.67 4.45
C CYS A 553 16.67 3.34 3.43
N VAL A 554 16.91 4.62 3.66
CA VAL A 554 17.88 5.37 2.88
C VAL A 554 19.25 4.71 3.02
N ASN A 555 19.91 4.50 1.89
CA ASN A 555 21.26 3.95 1.86
C ASN A 555 22.27 4.98 1.35
N ARG A 556 21.85 5.90 0.47
CA ARG A 556 22.69 6.96 -0.11
C ARG A 556 22.00 8.31 0.02
N ILE A 557 22.59 9.27 0.72
CA ILE A 557 22.06 10.64 0.84
C ILE A 557 22.81 11.54 -0.13
N TYR A 558 22.15 11.99 -1.19
CA TYR A 558 22.68 12.93 -2.16
C TYR A 558 22.24 14.34 -1.78
N VAL A 559 23.18 15.26 -1.61
CA VAL A 559 22.87 16.66 -1.28
C VAL A 559 23.55 17.59 -2.26
N GLN A 560 22.79 18.57 -2.76
CA GLN A 560 23.27 19.51 -3.77
C GLN A 560 24.33 20.45 -3.19
N ASP A 561 25.30 20.83 -4.02
CA ASP A 561 26.46 21.67 -3.65
C ASP A 561 26.11 22.89 -2.78
N GLY A 562 25.05 23.62 -3.12
CA GLY A 562 24.68 24.88 -2.47
C GLY A 562 24.16 24.72 -1.04
N VAL A 563 23.66 23.53 -0.68
CA VAL A 563 23.08 23.23 0.64
C VAL A 563 23.78 22.10 1.40
N TYR A 564 24.83 21.51 0.83
CA TYR A 564 25.53 20.35 1.39
C TYR A 564 26.02 20.58 2.83
N ASP A 565 26.78 21.64 3.07
CA ASP A 565 27.41 21.88 4.38
C ASP A 565 26.33 22.19 5.44
N ALA A 566 25.32 22.98 5.07
CA ALA A 566 24.21 23.34 5.95
C ALA A 566 23.34 22.11 6.32
N PHE A 567 23.07 21.23 5.35
CA PHE A 567 22.38 19.97 5.61
C PHE A 567 23.21 19.05 6.51
N ALA A 568 24.50 18.87 6.20
CA ALA A 568 25.40 18.00 6.97
C ALA A 568 25.49 18.42 8.45
N GLU A 569 25.62 19.72 8.72
CA GLU A 569 25.65 20.27 10.08
C GLU A 569 24.33 20.01 10.83
N LYS A 570 23.19 20.35 10.22
CA LYS A 570 21.86 20.13 10.81
C LYS A 570 21.58 18.65 11.05
N PHE A 571 21.95 17.81 10.09
CA PHE A 571 21.74 16.36 10.17
C PHE A 571 22.61 15.74 11.26
N GLN A 572 23.89 16.09 11.33
CA GLN A 572 24.79 15.66 12.42
C GLN A 572 24.23 16.04 13.80
N ALA A 573 23.74 17.28 13.95
CA ALA A 573 23.14 17.73 15.20
C ALA A 573 21.84 16.99 15.56
N ALA A 574 21.07 16.53 14.56
CA ALA A 574 19.90 15.69 14.78
C ALA A 574 20.28 14.27 15.20
N VAL A 575 21.29 13.67 14.55
CA VAL A 575 21.79 12.32 14.87
C VAL A 575 22.37 12.25 16.28
N ALA A 576 23.08 13.29 16.73
CA ALA A 576 23.66 13.35 18.08
C ALA A 576 22.62 13.30 19.21
N LYS A 577 21.32 13.48 18.92
CA LYS A 577 20.23 13.41 19.90
C LYS A 577 19.65 12.00 20.06
N LEU A 578 19.98 11.06 19.17
CA LEU A 578 19.44 9.71 19.21
C LEU A 578 20.00 8.93 20.41
N ARG A 579 19.10 8.38 21.22
CA ARG A 579 19.49 7.49 22.32
C ARG A 579 19.52 6.04 21.88
N VAL A 580 20.69 5.42 21.98
CA VAL A 580 20.87 3.97 21.84
C VAL A 580 20.55 3.29 23.17
N GLY A 581 19.79 2.21 23.15
CA GLY A 581 19.39 1.51 24.37
C GLY A 581 18.54 0.27 24.13
N ASN A 582 18.18 -0.43 25.20
CA ASN A 582 17.24 -1.54 25.11
C ASN A 582 15.87 -1.02 24.66
N GLY A 583 15.24 -1.70 23.70
CA GLY A 583 13.97 -1.26 23.12
C GLY A 583 12.79 -1.20 24.11
N LEU A 584 12.89 -1.86 25.28
CA LEU A 584 11.90 -1.77 26.35
C LEU A 584 12.11 -0.57 27.29
N GLU A 585 13.25 0.11 27.22
CA GLU A 585 13.50 1.32 28.02
C GLU A 585 12.79 2.54 27.42
N GLU A 586 12.23 3.37 28.30
CA GLU A 586 11.59 4.62 27.89
C GLU A 586 12.63 5.60 27.32
N GLY A 587 12.31 6.19 26.18
CA GLY A 587 13.15 7.18 25.48
C GLY A 587 14.28 6.57 24.64
N THR A 588 14.31 5.25 24.42
CA THR A 588 15.21 4.64 23.44
C THR A 588 14.74 4.94 22.02
N ASP A 589 15.61 5.51 21.19
CA ASP A 589 15.36 5.74 19.76
C ASP A 589 15.93 4.63 18.88
N ILE A 590 17.07 4.04 19.29
CA ILE A 590 17.82 3.05 18.50
C ILE A 590 18.07 1.80 19.34
N GLY A 591 17.47 0.69 18.92
CA GLY A 591 17.73 -0.65 19.47
C GLY A 591 19.02 -1.29 18.92
N PRO A 592 19.35 -2.51 19.37
CA PRO A 592 20.46 -3.27 18.82
C PRO A 592 20.18 -3.69 17.36
N LEU A 593 21.24 -3.97 16.60
CA LEU A 593 21.11 -4.72 15.35
C LEU A 593 20.71 -6.17 15.63
N ILE A 594 20.16 -6.86 14.62
CA ILE A 594 19.61 -8.21 14.82
C ILE A 594 20.66 -9.25 15.23
N ASP A 595 21.89 -9.13 14.74
CA ASP A 595 23.01 -10.04 15.04
C ASP A 595 24.38 -9.36 14.81
N ASP A 596 25.45 -10.04 15.23
CA ASP A 596 26.82 -9.54 15.10
C ASP A 596 27.29 -9.42 13.63
N ARG A 597 26.68 -10.17 12.71
CA ARG A 597 27.01 -10.09 11.28
C ARG A 597 26.50 -8.80 10.67
N ALA A 598 25.31 -8.35 11.07
CA ALA A 598 24.79 -7.04 10.70
C ALA A 598 25.73 -5.92 11.21
N ALA A 599 26.19 -5.99 12.46
CA ALA A 599 27.15 -5.04 13.01
C ALA A 599 28.50 -5.06 12.28
N ALA A 600 29.00 -6.25 11.90
CA ALA A 600 30.23 -6.39 11.13
C ALA A 600 30.13 -5.76 9.74
N LYS A 601 28.98 -5.90 9.05
CA LYS A 601 28.76 -5.28 7.73
C LYS A 601 28.77 -3.76 7.79
N VAL A 602 28.14 -3.18 8.82
CA VAL A 602 28.18 -1.72 9.05
C VAL A 602 29.61 -1.24 9.21
N ARG A 603 30.42 -1.94 10.01
CA ARG A 603 31.83 -1.63 10.20
C ARG A 603 32.63 -1.73 8.90
N GLU A 604 32.42 -2.78 8.11
CA GLU A 604 33.06 -2.96 6.80
C GLU A 604 32.80 -1.78 5.87
N HIS A 605 31.54 -1.31 5.79
CA HIS A 605 31.18 -0.17 4.94
C HIS A 605 31.83 1.14 5.41
N ILE A 606 31.96 1.34 6.73
CA ILE A 606 32.62 2.53 7.29
C ILE A 606 34.11 2.51 6.98
N GLU A 607 34.78 1.38 7.25
CA GLU A 607 36.22 1.22 7.02
C GLU A 607 36.58 1.41 5.55
N ASP A 608 35.79 0.82 4.64
CA ASP A 608 35.95 0.98 3.20
C ASP A 608 35.81 2.45 2.75
N ALA A 609 34.74 3.12 3.16
CA ALA A 609 34.51 4.51 2.78
C ALA A 609 35.60 5.46 3.30
N VAL A 610 36.02 5.28 4.56
CA VAL A 610 37.09 6.09 5.17
C VAL A 610 38.45 5.83 4.50
N ALA A 611 38.76 4.58 4.15
CA ALA A 611 39.98 4.24 3.41
C ALA A 611 40.02 4.91 2.01
N GLN A 612 38.86 5.22 1.44
CA GLN A 612 38.72 5.91 0.15
C GLN A 612 38.58 7.44 0.28
N GLY A 613 38.72 8.00 1.48
CA GLY A 613 38.76 9.46 1.71
C GLY A 613 37.48 10.07 2.28
N ALA A 614 36.45 9.27 2.59
CA ALA A 614 35.30 9.77 3.34
C ALA A 614 35.71 10.16 4.76
N ARG A 615 34.99 11.12 5.34
CA ARG A 615 35.23 11.60 6.70
C ARG A 615 34.10 11.20 7.63
N LEU A 616 34.48 10.64 8.78
CA LEU A 616 33.57 10.32 9.87
C LEU A 616 33.27 11.58 10.70
N VAL A 617 31.99 11.95 10.83
CA VAL A 617 31.57 13.15 11.58
C VAL A 617 30.69 12.85 12.79
N ALA A 618 30.09 11.67 12.87
CA ALA A 618 29.38 11.20 14.05
C ALA A 618 29.41 9.65 14.12
N GLY A 619 29.47 9.12 15.34
CA GLY A 619 29.45 7.68 15.61
C GLY A 619 30.65 6.93 15.01
N GLY A 620 30.38 5.78 14.40
CA GLY A 620 31.34 4.99 13.62
C GLY A 620 31.88 3.75 14.32
N GLN A 621 31.45 3.48 15.56
CA GLN A 621 31.96 2.36 16.35
C GLN A 621 30.83 1.50 16.94
N ALA A 622 31.21 0.32 17.43
CA ALA A 622 30.32 -0.48 18.27
C ALA A 622 29.99 0.31 19.54
N HIS A 623 28.74 0.24 19.99
CA HIS A 623 28.30 1.02 21.14
C HIS A 623 28.84 0.41 22.45
N GLN A 624 28.99 1.24 23.49
CA GLN A 624 29.56 0.83 24.80
C GLN A 624 28.75 -0.26 25.52
N MET A 625 27.47 -0.43 25.15
CA MET A 625 26.62 -1.53 25.67
C MET A 625 27.05 -2.93 25.19
N GLY A 626 27.95 -3.02 24.19
CA GLY A 626 28.44 -4.29 23.66
C GLY A 626 27.44 -5.02 22.77
N GLY A 627 27.71 -6.29 22.44
CA GLY A 627 26.85 -7.10 21.57
C GLY A 627 26.64 -6.48 20.19
N SER A 628 25.41 -6.54 19.68
CA SER A 628 25.02 -6.02 18.37
C SER A 628 24.58 -4.55 18.39
N TYR A 629 24.79 -3.80 19.48
CA TYR A 629 24.55 -2.36 19.51
C TYR A 629 25.62 -1.60 18.71
N PHE A 630 25.19 -0.64 17.89
CA PHE A 630 26.07 0.15 17.03
C PHE A 630 25.68 1.63 17.08
N GLU A 631 26.67 2.52 17.03
CA GLU A 631 26.43 3.96 17.08
C GLU A 631 25.81 4.49 15.77
N PRO A 632 24.75 5.32 15.83
CA PRO A 632 24.28 6.07 14.68
C PRO A 632 25.43 6.87 14.04
N THR A 633 25.73 6.55 12.79
CA THR A 633 26.94 6.99 12.12
C THR A 633 26.61 7.92 10.96
N VAL A 634 27.42 8.97 10.80
CA VAL A 634 27.36 9.89 9.64
C VAL A 634 28.73 9.98 8.99
N LEU A 635 28.78 9.70 7.69
CA LEU A 635 29.94 9.92 6.83
C LEU A 635 29.65 11.06 5.87
N VAL A 636 30.64 11.92 5.66
CA VAL A 636 30.60 12.98 4.65
C VAL A 636 31.73 12.78 3.66
N ASP A 637 31.57 13.40 2.50
CA ASP A 637 32.54 13.43 1.41
C ASP A 637 32.79 12.01 0.89
N VAL A 638 31.71 11.21 0.83
CA VAL A 638 31.75 9.80 0.43
C VAL A 638 31.96 9.71 -1.09
N PRO A 639 33.00 9.00 -1.56
CA PRO A 639 33.23 8.83 -2.99
C PRO A 639 32.24 7.82 -3.59
N ASP A 640 31.89 8.00 -4.87
CA ASP A 640 30.98 7.10 -5.59
C ASP A 640 31.53 5.66 -5.71
N SER A 641 32.83 5.46 -5.48
CA SER A 641 33.51 4.15 -5.49
C SER A 641 33.41 3.37 -4.16
N ALA A 642 32.92 3.99 -3.08
CA ALA A 642 32.73 3.30 -1.81
C ALA A 642 31.69 2.18 -1.95
N LYS A 643 31.90 1.05 -1.26
CA LYS A 643 30.97 -0.10 -1.28
C LYS A 643 29.53 0.29 -0.99
N VAL A 644 29.33 1.21 -0.04
CA VAL A 644 27.99 1.70 0.35
C VAL A 644 27.23 2.38 -0.81
N ALA A 645 27.91 2.83 -1.87
CA ALA A 645 27.25 3.34 -3.06
C ALA A 645 26.55 2.25 -3.90
N LYS A 646 26.96 0.98 -3.77
CA LYS A 646 26.41 -0.16 -4.53
C LYS A 646 25.74 -1.21 -3.65
N GLU A 647 26.15 -1.32 -2.39
CA GLU A 647 25.67 -2.33 -1.46
C GLU A 647 24.74 -1.74 -0.38
N GLU A 648 23.67 -2.47 -0.05
CA GLU A 648 22.77 -2.13 1.05
C GLU A 648 23.46 -2.34 2.41
N THR A 649 23.57 -1.30 3.23
CA THR A 649 24.25 -1.39 4.54
C THR A 649 23.43 -2.16 5.57
N PHE A 650 22.12 -1.97 5.57
CA PHE A 650 21.19 -2.55 6.55
C PHE A 650 21.55 -2.26 8.02
N GLY A 651 21.95 -1.02 8.30
CA GLY A 651 22.31 -0.54 9.63
C GLY A 651 22.34 1.00 9.71
N PRO A 652 22.66 1.57 10.88
CA PRO A 652 22.46 2.99 11.17
C PRO A 652 23.63 3.85 10.64
N LEU A 653 23.95 3.72 9.35
CA LEU A 653 24.99 4.47 8.65
C LEU A 653 24.39 5.42 7.61
N ALA A 654 24.68 6.71 7.71
CA ALA A 654 24.25 7.75 6.78
C ALA A 654 25.43 8.31 5.98
N PRO A 655 25.68 7.81 4.75
CA PRO A 655 26.70 8.36 3.86
C PRO A 655 26.14 9.52 3.04
N LEU A 656 26.82 10.67 3.10
CA LEU A 656 26.49 11.87 2.33
C LEU A 656 27.40 11.99 1.09
N PHE A 657 26.75 12.10 -0.06
CA PHE A 657 27.33 12.27 -1.38
C PHE A 657 26.96 13.65 -1.91
N ARG A 658 27.89 14.28 -2.60
CA ARG A 658 27.71 15.60 -3.19
C ARG A 658 27.32 15.47 -4.67
N PHE A 659 26.47 16.37 -5.16
CA PHE A 659 26.12 16.48 -6.57
C PHE A 659 25.90 17.95 -6.98
N LYS A 660 26.06 18.25 -8.27
CA LYS A 660 26.00 19.61 -8.80
C LYS A 660 24.63 19.97 -9.36
N ASP A 661 24.08 19.09 -10.20
CA ASP A 661 22.86 19.35 -10.94
C ASP A 661 21.89 18.17 -10.95
N GLU A 662 20.67 18.44 -11.42
CA GLU A 662 19.56 17.49 -11.46
C GLU A 662 19.88 16.25 -12.30
N ALA A 663 20.60 16.41 -13.41
CA ALA A 663 20.95 15.30 -14.28
C ALA A 663 21.97 14.36 -13.61
N GLU A 664 22.97 14.93 -12.92
CA GLU A 664 23.92 14.15 -12.13
C GLU A 664 23.23 13.38 -11.01
N ALA A 665 22.33 14.02 -10.24
CA ALA A 665 21.59 13.37 -9.16
C ALA A 665 20.78 12.17 -9.65
N ILE A 666 20.03 12.33 -10.75
CA ILE A 666 19.25 11.25 -11.37
C ILE A 666 20.16 10.13 -11.85
N SER A 667 21.26 10.46 -12.54
CA SER A 667 22.21 9.47 -13.04
C SER A 667 22.80 8.64 -11.89
N LYS A 668 23.26 9.27 -10.82
CA LYS A 668 23.82 8.59 -9.65
C LYS A 668 22.76 7.78 -8.90
N ALA A 669 21.54 8.30 -8.78
CA ALA A 669 20.43 7.59 -8.15
C ALA A 669 20.15 6.28 -8.89
N ASN A 670 19.98 6.34 -10.21
CA ASN A 670 19.61 5.20 -11.05
C ASN A 670 20.75 4.22 -11.35
N ASP A 671 22.01 4.59 -11.10
CA ASP A 671 23.19 3.73 -11.28
C ASP A 671 23.28 2.64 -10.19
N THR A 672 22.32 1.72 -10.24
CA THR A 672 22.22 0.51 -9.43
C THR A 672 21.27 -0.48 -10.10
N GLU A 673 21.49 -1.77 -9.85
CA GLU A 673 20.60 -2.86 -10.21
C GLU A 673 19.27 -2.85 -9.44
N PHE A 674 19.17 -2.10 -8.34
CA PHE A 674 17.99 -2.02 -7.49
C PHE A 674 17.04 -0.89 -7.90
N GLY A 675 15.78 -1.00 -7.49
CA GLY A 675 14.71 -0.06 -7.82
C GLY A 675 13.51 -0.16 -6.88
N LEU A 676 13.75 -0.22 -5.56
CA LEU A 676 12.68 -0.37 -4.56
C LEU A 676 12.03 0.97 -4.17
N ALA A 677 12.65 1.71 -3.25
CA ALA A 677 12.23 3.05 -2.82
C ALA A 677 13.30 4.09 -3.11
N SER A 678 12.87 5.32 -3.37
CA SER A 678 13.71 6.52 -3.46
C SER A 678 12.99 7.69 -2.81
N TYR A 679 13.73 8.74 -2.47
CA TYR A 679 13.19 9.93 -1.84
C TYR A 679 13.87 11.16 -2.43
N PHE A 680 13.13 12.26 -2.58
CA PHE A 680 13.74 13.55 -2.86
C PHE A 680 12.96 14.71 -2.26
N TYR A 681 13.69 15.80 -2.01
CA TYR A 681 13.15 17.06 -1.48
C TYR A 681 13.45 18.20 -2.44
N ALA A 682 12.39 18.84 -2.91
CA ALA A 682 12.39 19.99 -3.82
C ALA A 682 11.04 20.73 -3.74
N ARG A 683 11.02 22.02 -4.08
CA ARG A 683 9.82 22.86 -4.08
C ARG A 683 9.41 23.32 -5.48
N ASP A 684 10.33 23.36 -6.43
CA ASP A 684 10.04 23.63 -7.83
C ASP A 684 9.18 22.51 -8.43
N LEU A 685 7.96 22.85 -8.86
CA LEU A 685 7.01 21.87 -9.38
C LEU A 685 7.55 21.19 -10.65
N GLY A 686 8.24 21.94 -11.52
CA GLY A 686 8.82 21.38 -12.74
C GLY A 686 9.85 20.28 -12.44
N ARG A 687 10.75 20.55 -11.51
CA ARG A 687 11.74 19.58 -10.98
C ARG A 687 11.06 18.39 -10.35
N VAL A 688 10.03 18.60 -9.54
CA VAL A 688 9.29 17.50 -8.89
C VAL A 688 8.81 16.49 -9.91
N PHE A 689 8.18 16.93 -11.02
CA PHE A 689 7.76 16.01 -12.08
C PHE A 689 8.93 15.34 -12.77
N ARG A 690 9.94 16.10 -13.23
CA ARG A 690 11.09 15.54 -13.96
C ARG A 690 11.85 14.49 -13.15
N VAL A 691 12.11 14.77 -11.87
CA VAL A 691 12.83 13.85 -10.98
C VAL A 691 11.97 12.63 -10.64
N ALA A 692 10.70 12.83 -10.29
CA ALA A 692 9.82 11.71 -9.94
C ALA A 692 9.62 10.72 -11.09
N GLU A 693 9.49 11.21 -12.33
CA GLU A 693 9.33 10.37 -13.52
C GLU A 693 10.63 9.71 -13.98
N ALA A 694 11.78 10.37 -13.77
CA ALA A 694 13.08 9.85 -14.19
C ALA A 694 13.70 8.85 -13.21
N LEU A 695 13.28 8.83 -11.95
CA LEU A 695 13.76 7.87 -10.95
C LEU A 695 13.24 6.46 -11.25
N GLU A 696 14.16 5.52 -11.47
CA GLU A 696 13.83 4.13 -11.83
C GLU A 696 13.53 3.26 -10.60
N TYR A 697 12.52 3.68 -9.82
CA TYR A 697 12.12 3.07 -8.56
C TYR A 697 10.63 2.78 -8.56
N GLY A 698 10.21 1.70 -7.88
CA GLY A 698 8.80 1.37 -7.74
C GLY A 698 8.04 2.32 -6.81
N MET A 699 8.75 3.01 -5.92
CA MET A 699 8.19 3.95 -4.94
C MET A 699 9.08 5.20 -4.81
N VAL A 700 8.46 6.37 -4.77
CA VAL A 700 9.15 7.68 -4.68
C VAL A 700 8.49 8.54 -3.59
N GLY A 701 9.23 8.89 -2.54
CA GLY A 701 8.82 9.85 -1.52
C GLY A 701 9.20 11.27 -1.91
N ILE A 702 8.23 12.18 -1.94
CA ILE A 702 8.44 13.59 -2.32
C ILE A 702 8.17 14.46 -1.11
N ASN A 703 9.20 15.15 -0.61
CA ASN A 703 9.11 15.96 0.61
C ASN A 703 8.59 15.19 1.85
N THR A 704 8.83 13.87 1.89
CA THR A 704 8.52 12.99 3.04
C THR A 704 9.56 11.87 3.12
N GLY A 705 9.92 11.47 4.35
CA GLY A 705 10.75 10.28 4.62
C GLY A 705 9.93 9.01 4.90
N LEU A 706 8.60 9.11 4.93
CA LEU A 706 7.69 8.02 5.27
C LEU A 706 6.64 7.85 4.17
N ILE A 707 6.62 6.68 3.54
CA ILE A 707 5.71 6.34 2.44
C ILE A 707 4.89 5.06 2.69
N SER A 708 5.16 4.36 3.80
CA SER A 708 4.54 3.07 4.09
C SER A 708 3.07 3.23 4.50
N THR A 709 2.17 2.62 3.73
CA THR A 709 0.73 2.52 4.01
C THR A 709 0.18 1.28 3.29
N GLU A 710 -0.90 0.74 3.82
CA GLU A 710 -1.69 -0.34 3.24
C GLU A 710 -2.43 0.03 1.95
N VAL A 711 -2.70 1.32 1.70
CA VAL A 711 -3.53 1.74 0.56
C VAL A 711 -2.76 1.96 -0.75
N ALA A 712 -1.43 2.03 -0.68
CA ALA A 712 -0.55 2.27 -1.83
C ALA A 712 0.17 0.98 -2.27
N PRO A 713 0.46 0.81 -3.59
CA PRO A 713 1.17 -0.36 -4.07
C PRO A 713 2.64 -0.29 -3.65
N PHE A 714 3.03 -1.16 -2.74
CA PHE A 714 4.39 -1.29 -2.26
C PHE A 714 5.12 -2.35 -3.08
N GLY A 715 6.22 -1.97 -3.73
CA GLY A 715 7.13 -2.94 -4.33
C GLY A 715 8.10 -2.40 -5.36
N GLY A 716 9.03 -3.26 -5.77
CA GLY A 716 10.20 -2.86 -6.58
C GLY A 716 10.05 -2.97 -8.09
N VAL A 717 11.00 -2.37 -8.79
CA VAL A 717 11.34 -2.65 -10.20
C VAL A 717 12.79 -3.17 -10.27
N LYS A 718 13.28 -3.50 -11.47
CA LYS A 718 14.62 -4.08 -11.69
C LYS A 718 14.83 -5.33 -10.81
N SER A 719 15.99 -5.47 -10.16
CA SER A 719 16.31 -6.60 -9.29
C SER A 719 15.64 -6.52 -7.91
N SER A 720 14.91 -5.43 -7.60
CA SER A 720 14.26 -5.27 -6.29
C SER A 720 12.95 -6.02 -6.14
N GLY A 721 12.37 -6.58 -7.22
CA GLY A 721 11.19 -7.39 -7.03
C GLY A 721 10.25 -7.58 -8.21
N LEU A 722 9.18 -8.33 -7.91
CA LEU A 722 8.06 -8.65 -8.79
C LEU A 722 6.76 -8.59 -7.99
N GLY A 723 5.71 -8.03 -8.58
CA GLY A 723 4.41 -7.87 -7.91
C GLY A 723 4.34 -6.60 -7.05
N ARG A 724 3.21 -6.40 -6.37
CA ARG A 724 2.99 -5.30 -5.42
C ARG A 724 2.20 -5.81 -4.23
N GLU A 725 2.50 -5.29 -3.04
CA GLU A 725 1.74 -5.53 -1.81
C GLU A 725 0.96 -4.27 -1.40
N GLY A 726 -0.14 -4.44 -0.66
CA GLY A 726 -1.07 -3.34 -0.37
C GLY A 726 -1.88 -2.87 -1.58
N SER A 727 -2.70 -1.83 -1.38
CA SER A 727 -3.63 -1.22 -2.34
C SER A 727 -4.65 -2.19 -2.94
N LYS A 728 -5.40 -1.70 -3.95
CA LYS A 728 -6.23 -2.54 -4.81
C LYS A 728 -5.42 -3.53 -5.66
N TYR A 729 -4.14 -3.26 -5.91
CA TYR A 729 -3.30 -4.10 -6.77
C TYR A 729 -2.81 -5.37 -6.07
N GLY A 730 -2.59 -5.33 -4.75
CA GLY A 730 -1.96 -6.43 -4.03
C GLY A 730 -2.78 -7.72 -3.97
N ILE A 731 -4.10 -7.65 -4.14
CA ILE A 731 -4.96 -8.84 -4.17
C ILE A 731 -4.85 -9.59 -5.51
N GLU A 732 -4.49 -8.91 -6.60
CA GLU A 732 -4.40 -9.50 -7.95
C GLU A 732 -3.32 -10.59 -8.04
N ASP A 733 -2.26 -10.47 -7.24
CA ASP A 733 -1.19 -11.48 -7.18
C ASP A 733 -1.68 -12.84 -6.65
N TYR A 734 -2.81 -12.87 -5.93
CA TYR A 734 -3.41 -14.06 -5.36
C TYR A 734 -4.62 -14.57 -6.16
N LEU A 735 -4.91 -13.95 -7.30
CA LEU A 735 -6.01 -14.29 -8.19
C LEU A 735 -5.49 -14.78 -9.56
N GLU A 736 -6.33 -15.57 -10.22
CA GLU A 736 -6.22 -15.96 -11.62
C GLU A 736 -7.38 -15.37 -12.42
N ILE A 737 -7.05 -14.78 -13.57
CA ILE A 737 -8.01 -14.22 -14.50
C ILE A 737 -8.54 -15.35 -15.39
N LYS A 738 -9.86 -15.47 -15.49
CA LYS A 738 -10.53 -16.46 -16.34
C LYS A 738 -11.46 -15.78 -17.34
N TYR A 739 -11.18 -16.00 -18.61
CA TYR A 739 -12.00 -15.60 -19.74
C TYR A 739 -13.07 -16.66 -20.04
N LEU A 740 -14.33 -16.24 -20.11
CA LEU A 740 -15.47 -17.04 -20.54
C LEU A 740 -16.06 -16.44 -21.82
N CYS A 741 -16.08 -17.23 -22.90
CA CYS A 741 -16.76 -16.87 -24.14
C CYS A 741 -18.08 -17.64 -24.23
N MET A 742 -19.20 -16.93 -24.14
CA MET A 742 -20.52 -17.54 -24.25
C MET A 742 -21.08 -17.33 -25.66
N GLY A 743 -21.45 -18.42 -26.33
CA GLY A 743 -22.30 -18.37 -27.52
C GLY A 743 -23.75 -18.16 -27.10
N ILE A 744 -24.48 -17.30 -27.82
CA ILE A 744 -25.88 -16.97 -27.55
C ILE A 744 -26.78 -17.17 -28.76
#